data_AF-A0A7V4GG84-F1
#
_entry.id   AF-A0A7V4GG84-F1
#
_cell.length_a   1.000
_cell.length_b   1.000
_cell.length_c   1.000
_cell.angle_alpha   90.00
_cell.angle_beta   90.00
_cell.angle_gamma   90.00
#
_symmetry.space_group_name_H-M   'P 1'
#
loop_
_entity.id
_entity.type
_entity.pdbx_description
1 polymer ?
#
loop_
_entity_poly.entity_id
_entity_poly.type
_entity_poly.pdbx_seq_one_letter_code
_entity_poly.pdbx_strand_id
1 'polypeptide(L)'
;MLELLKVSDSLKPCPTEAESEMRRCRLRKHRDEVIGPVLQQSAEASRRFSRAWSRVPPAVHAAQLAAAWASGELMNAREVLQGIAAEPGVVDTERIRNVAAAATDHLDPNIRELIREGLELFVRNKDLSCELRPLVIRHRRATMHRAFLVGADYAKAPAELARRPDRHLLHAAPGMDVRGEAELPQYLLMRCVSESKGGKGRSALGSALTGCYSTLLESNEGRSIEKLLCGSDAGKVYFDLLRRLVGKEQDARHPKLAEVVDRVVEAWRAGEKTLVFCFRVNTARRLQEIIRDRILHELEARRQRCLGGSDALDMLRRRLTGRDRDLVGLGLDRVLWSFYWAAEDRASVPYQPADLELQPEDLATIARIAAERGIDLDAERPDRVFLHRAVESAIARRLKRRTPAGFWKDLLEKIAHDDWVSRPYGLGAESDDEAEGEGERAAFDERGVHTVYDPSDVGPRQSRLRELELIKRLEERRDHARATDQAAILDAYTAGPSLWLGPDPRAVSPDVQGWSAVLAIHRFLAKLTTASEASERSFDWSSRAVVMQALRRGVLRDSILLRLLPERTELGQQHWGELLAERFLAPLPGQVESMADRVAVFLDDLVAASGNVNNPGDARHSILNATRLRGATFVALVDGSTDSETRERIFAGFSTPLLPEVLICTSVGQEGIDLHRHCRRVVHYDLAWNPAVLEQRTGRVDRIGSKTFRERDRSTEPKPFLEVGVPFLAGTYDERMYEELRLRAQSFEVLTGGELAPDHAEGQDDVPDAEGKSDNRALAELPPEMVADLRVNLHVWNDGNPVSTATDGTTAAAQASEAARSGA
;
A
#
# COMPACT_ATOMS: atom_id res chain seq x y z
N MET A 1 9.63 22.84 13.58
CA MET A 1 8.68 23.32 14.61
C MET A 1 8.62 24.84 14.66
N LEU A 2 9.73 25.55 14.91
CA LEU A 2 9.76 27.02 14.87
C LEU A 2 9.21 27.60 13.56
N GLU A 3 9.54 27.00 12.42
CA GLU A 3 8.96 27.36 11.11
C GLU A 3 7.43 27.18 11.04
N LEU A 4 6.87 26.12 11.65
CA LEU A 4 5.42 25.94 11.71
C LEU A 4 4.76 27.00 12.61
N LEU A 5 5.43 27.34 13.71
CA LEU A 5 4.95 28.38 14.62
C LEU A 5 5.01 29.78 13.98
N LYS A 6 5.76 30.01 12.89
CA LYS A 6 5.70 31.26 12.12
C LYS A 6 4.34 31.54 11.50
N VAL A 7 3.48 30.53 11.33
CA VAL A 7 2.08 30.73 10.92
C VAL A 7 1.38 31.72 11.88
N SER A 8 1.78 31.78 13.16
CA SER A 8 1.25 32.76 14.11
C SER A 8 1.46 34.21 13.69
N ASP A 9 2.46 34.52 12.87
CA ASP A 9 2.74 35.89 12.41
C ASP A 9 1.64 36.42 11.46
N SER A 10 0.91 35.52 10.80
CA SER A 10 -0.16 35.84 9.86
C SER A 10 -1.58 35.55 10.37
N LEU A 11 -1.74 34.95 11.56
CA LEU A 11 -3.05 34.61 12.11
C LEU A 11 -3.85 35.86 12.51
N LYS A 12 -5.17 35.81 12.29
CA LYS A 12 -6.16 36.77 12.81
C LYS A 12 -7.08 36.07 13.84
N PRO A 13 -6.57 35.78 15.05
CA PRO A 13 -7.29 34.94 16.01
C PRO A 13 -8.41 35.65 16.75
N CYS A 14 -8.49 36.99 16.68
CA CYS A 14 -9.49 37.79 17.37
C CYS A 14 -10.34 38.59 16.37
N PRO A 15 -11.59 38.95 16.73
CA PRO A 15 -12.48 39.74 15.86
C PRO A 15 -11.94 41.12 15.51
N THR A 16 -11.10 41.70 16.38
CA THR A 16 -10.48 43.01 16.17
C THR A 16 -9.02 42.89 15.73
N GLU A 17 -8.57 43.82 14.90
CA GLU A 17 -7.21 43.85 14.37
C GLU A 17 -6.17 44.15 15.46
N ALA A 18 -6.49 45.04 16.40
CA ALA A 18 -5.62 45.40 17.53
C ALA A 18 -5.38 44.23 18.51
N GLU A 19 -6.42 43.47 18.86
CA GLU A 19 -6.27 42.29 19.73
C GLU A 19 -5.52 41.16 19.02
N SER A 20 -5.77 40.99 17.71
CA SER A 20 -5.01 40.05 16.88
C SER A 20 -3.52 40.42 16.85
N GLU A 21 -3.18 41.69 16.69
CA GLU A 21 -1.78 42.17 16.71
C GLU A 21 -1.09 41.94 18.05
N MET A 22 -1.75 42.26 19.17
CA MET A 22 -1.22 41.99 20.50
C MET A 22 -0.97 40.49 20.73
N ARG A 23 -1.88 39.62 20.27
CA ARG A 23 -1.75 38.17 20.43
C ARG A 23 -0.64 37.60 19.54
N ARG A 24 -0.47 38.10 18.31
CA ARG A 24 0.67 37.77 17.44
C ARG A 24 2.00 38.14 18.07
N CYS A 25 2.11 39.33 18.65
CA CYS A 25 3.33 39.79 19.31
C CYS A 25 3.71 38.88 20.49
N ARG A 26 2.74 38.48 21.32
CA ARG A 26 2.96 37.52 22.43
C ARG A 26 3.40 36.14 21.93
N LEU A 27 2.75 35.61 20.90
CA LEU A 27 3.10 34.30 20.33
C LEU A 27 4.50 34.32 19.70
N ARG A 28 4.87 35.39 18.99
CA ARG A 28 6.21 35.59 18.45
C ARG A 28 7.26 35.63 19.57
N LYS A 29 7.01 36.41 20.62
CA LYS A 29 7.90 36.52 21.78
C LYS A 29 8.10 35.16 22.47
N HIS A 30 7.02 34.44 22.71
CA HIS A 30 7.08 33.10 23.32
C HIS A 30 7.81 32.09 22.43
N ARG A 31 7.60 32.13 21.10
CA ARG A 31 8.32 31.29 20.14
C ARG A 31 9.83 31.55 20.18
N ASP A 32 10.25 32.81 20.15
CA ASP A 32 11.65 33.19 19.97
C ASP A 32 12.44 33.18 21.29
N GLU A 33 11.81 33.57 22.41
CA GLU A 33 12.49 33.71 23.72
C GLU A 33 12.33 32.50 24.64
N VAL A 34 11.36 31.61 24.40
CA VAL A 34 11.12 30.43 25.25
C VAL A 34 11.29 29.13 24.45
N ILE A 35 10.48 28.92 23.41
CA ILE A 35 10.47 27.65 22.66
C ILE A 35 11.80 27.42 21.92
N GLY A 36 12.35 28.46 21.28
CA GLY A 36 13.63 28.39 20.56
C GLY A 36 14.79 27.93 21.44
N PRO A 37 15.08 28.65 22.55
CA PRO A 37 16.14 28.29 23.49
C PRO A 37 15.97 26.89 24.10
N VAL A 38 14.77 26.54 24.56
CA VAL A 38 14.52 25.23 25.21
C VAL A 38 14.71 24.08 24.23
N LEU A 39 14.25 24.23 22.97
CA LEU A 39 14.52 23.26 21.89
C LEU A 39 16.01 23.10 21.62
N GLN A 40 16.76 24.20 21.54
CA GLN A 40 18.19 24.16 21.29
C GLN A 40 18.96 23.48 22.41
N GLN A 41 18.64 23.80 23.67
CA GLN A 41 19.30 23.22 24.85
C GLN A 41 19.04 21.72 25.00
N SER A 42 17.81 21.27 24.79
CA SER A 42 17.48 19.83 24.75
C SER A 42 18.23 19.13 23.60
N ALA A 43 18.28 19.74 22.41
CA ALA A 43 19.02 19.19 21.26
C ALA A 43 20.52 19.06 21.53
N GLU A 44 21.13 20.05 22.17
CA GLU A 44 22.55 20.04 22.54
C GLU A 44 22.86 19.02 23.63
N ALA A 45 22.03 18.95 24.68
CA ALA A 45 22.16 17.95 25.74
C ALA A 45 22.04 16.52 25.19
N SER A 46 21.10 16.26 24.29
CA SER A 46 20.94 14.93 23.68
C SER A 46 22.14 14.53 22.81
N ARG A 47 22.71 15.47 22.05
CA ARG A 47 23.94 15.20 21.29
C ARG A 47 25.12 14.87 22.21
N ARG A 48 25.22 15.54 23.36
CA ARG A 48 26.26 15.24 24.36
C ARG A 48 26.03 13.87 25.00
N PHE A 49 24.80 13.56 25.39
CA PHE A 49 24.41 12.24 25.88
C PHE A 49 24.73 11.14 24.86
N SER A 50 24.35 11.29 23.60
CA SER A 50 24.65 10.31 22.54
C SER A 50 26.17 10.11 22.35
N ARG A 51 26.98 11.18 22.41
CA ARG A 51 28.44 11.06 22.37
C ARG A 51 28.99 10.32 23.59
N ALA A 52 28.51 10.65 24.79
CA ALA A 52 28.90 9.95 26.02
C ALA A 52 28.51 8.46 25.95
N TRP A 53 27.31 8.16 25.44
CA TRP A 53 26.82 6.80 25.25
C TRP A 53 27.67 6.00 24.27
N SER A 54 28.08 6.60 23.15
CA SER A 54 28.98 5.98 22.18
C SER A 54 30.39 5.67 22.70
N ARG A 55 30.77 6.26 23.84
CA ARG A 55 32.08 6.07 24.50
C ARG A 55 32.02 5.07 25.65
N VAL A 56 30.83 4.58 26.00
CA VAL A 56 30.68 3.58 27.07
C VAL A 56 31.36 2.29 26.63
N PRO A 57 32.25 1.71 27.47
CA PRO A 57 32.89 0.45 27.14
C PRO A 57 31.86 -0.66 26.96
N PRO A 58 32.04 -1.58 25.99
CA PRO A 58 31.11 -2.70 25.76
C PRO A 58 31.01 -3.68 26.95
N ALA A 59 31.92 -3.59 27.93
CA ALA A 59 31.88 -4.35 29.18
C ALA A 59 30.81 -3.85 30.18
N VAL A 60 30.19 -2.69 29.94
CA VAL A 60 29.14 -2.15 30.81
C VAL A 60 27.79 -2.74 30.41
N HIS A 61 27.14 -3.43 31.35
CA HIS A 61 25.84 -4.07 31.11
C HIS A 61 24.66 -3.19 31.54
N ALA A 62 23.49 -3.38 30.91
CA ALA A 62 22.25 -2.66 31.26
C ALA A 62 21.90 -2.74 32.76
N ALA A 63 22.16 -3.88 33.41
CA ALA A 63 21.90 -4.05 34.84
C ALA A 63 22.74 -3.11 35.73
N GLN A 64 23.99 -2.82 35.34
CA GLN A 64 24.85 -1.88 36.06
C GLN A 64 24.35 -0.44 35.91
N LEU A 65 23.93 -0.07 34.70
CA LEU A 65 23.30 1.23 34.43
C LEU A 65 21.97 1.37 35.17
N ALA A 66 21.16 0.30 35.25
CA ALA A 66 19.89 0.29 35.95
C ALA A 66 20.08 0.49 37.46
N ALA A 67 21.02 -0.24 38.06
CA ALA A 67 21.35 -0.12 39.48
C ALA A 67 21.88 1.27 39.83
N ALA A 68 22.72 1.85 38.97
CA ALA A 68 23.19 3.22 39.14
C ALA A 68 22.03 4.21 39.00
N TRP A 69 21.23 4.14 37.93
CA TRP A 69 20.12 5.07 37.70
C TRP A 69 19.06 5.03 38.81
N ALA A 70 18.82 3.87 39.42
CA ALA A 70 17.89 3.69 40.52
C ALA A 70 18.49 3.98 41.92
N SER A 71 19.71 4.51 42.01
CA SER A 71 20.32 4.84 43.31
C SER A 71 19.59 6.01 44.00
N GLY A 72 19.53 5.98 45.34
CA GLY A 72 18.83 7.02 46.11
C GLY A 72 19.38 8.42 45.88
N GLU A 73 20.70 8.56 45.66
CA GLU A 73 21.33 9.85 45.35
C GLU A 73 20.87 10.41 43.99
N LEU A 74 20.77 9.55 42.96
CA LEU A 74 20.33 9.95 41.63
C LEU A 74 18.81 10.17 41.56
N MET A 75 18.03 9.42 42.34
CA MET A 75 16.59 9.69 42.51
C MET A 75 16.35 11.06 43.14
N ASN A 76 17.03 11.38 44.25
CA ASN A 76 16.95 12.70 44.89
C ASN A 76 17.41 13.82 43.93
N ALA A 77 18.48 13.58 43.17
CA ALA A 77 18.94 14.52 42.16
C ALA A 77 17.87 14.77 41.10
N ARG A 78 17.21 13.71 40.57
CA ARG A 78 16.11 13.85 39.59
C ARG A 78 14.92 14.62 40.16
N GLU A 79 14.56 14.46 41.43
CA GLU A 79 13.49 15.25 42.06
C GLU A 79 13.82 16.74 42.13
N VAL A 80 15.03 17.09 42.57
CA VAL A 80 15.52 18.49 42.61
C VAL A 80 15.54 19.09 41.20
N LEU A 81 16.06 18.33 40.25
CA LEU A 81 16.16 18.68 38.84
C LEU A 81 14.78 18.85 38.16
N GLN A 82 13.78 18.06 38.58
CA GLN A 82 12.40 18.21 38.14
C GLN A 82 11.76 19.51 38.66
N GLY A 83 12.03 19.88 39.92
CA GLY A 83 11.61 21.17 40.46
C GLY A 83 12.18 22.35 39.67
N ILE A 84 13.46 22.26 39.31
CA ILE A 84 14.14 23.25 38.47
C ILE A 84 13.49 23.36 37.08
N ALA A 85 13.12 22.24 36.46
CA ALA A 85 12.47 22.22 35.14
C ALA A 85 11.03 22.78 35.12
N ALA A 86 10.41 22.96 36.29
CA ALA A 86 9.05 23.50 36.41
C ALA A 86 9.03 25.03 36.65
N GLU A 87 10.20 25.65 36.87
CA GLU A 87 10.32 27.10 37.02
C GLU A 87 10.08 27.79 35.66
N PRO A 88 9.26 28.86 35.59
CA PRO A 88 8.93 29.51 34.32
C PRO A 88 10.15 30.25 33.74
N GLY A 89 10.53 29.92 32.50
CA GLY A 89 11.63 30.56 31.77
C GLY A 89 12.77 29.59 31.45
N VAL A 90 13.88 30.10 30.89
CA VAL A 90 15.03 29.27 30.51
C VAL A 90 15.76 28.78 31.75
N VAL A 91 15.87 27.45 31.90
CA VAL A 91 16.48 26.83 33.08
C VAL A 91 17.98 27.15 33.21
N ASP A 92 18.40 27.52 34.43
CA ASP A 92 19.80 27.81 34.78
C ASP A 92 20.72 26.59 34.62
N THR A 93 21.74 26.76 33.77
CA THR A 93 22.70 25.71 33.40
C THR A 93 23.71 25.41 34.51
N GLU A 94 24.12 26.41 35.29
CA GLU A 94 25.10 26.20 36.35
C GLU A 94 24.49 25.40 37.51
N ARG A 95 23.25 25.71 37.86
CA ARG A 95 22.48 24.99 38.88
C ARG A 95 22.29 23.51 38.50
N ILE A 96 21.95 23.20 37.24
CA ILE A 96 21.84 21.80 36.76
C ILE A 96 23.18 21.07 36.89
N ARG A 97 24.27 21.69 36.41
CA ARG A 97 25.60 21.06 36.43
C ARG A 97 26.08 20.77 37.84
N ASN A 98 25.84 21.67 38.78
CA ASN A 98 26.22 21.48 40.19
C ASN A 98 25.48 20.30 40.82
N VAL A 99 24.17 20.19 40.59
CA VAL A 99 23.37 19.05 41.07
C VAL A 99 23.80 17.74 40.41
N ALA A 100 24.02 17.75 39.09
CA ALA A 100 24.45 16.56 38.35
C ALA A 100 25.88 16.11 38.72
N ALA A 101 26.80 17.04 38.97
CA ALA A 101 28.16 16.72 39.43
C ALA A 101 28.14 16.09 40.82
N ALA A 102 27.48 16.74 41.79
CA ALA A 102 27.38 16.23 43.15
C ALA A 102 26.79 14.82 43.24
N ALA A 103 25.79 14.52 42.40
CA ALA A 103 25.14 13.21 42.36
C ALA A 103 25.91 12.13 41.58
N THR A 104 26.97 12.48 40.84
CA THR A 104 27.71 11.53 39.98
C THR A 104 29.16 11.29 40.41
N ASP A 105 29.71 12.09 41.33
CA ASP A 105 31.13 12.03 41.70
C ASP A 105 31.57 10.69 42.31
N HIS A 106 30.67 9.99 42.99
CA HIS A 106 30.91 8.68 43.60
C HIS A 106 30.80 7.49 42.62
N LEU A 107 30.31 7.72 41.40
CA LEU A 107 30.07 6.66 40.41
C LEU A 107 31.35 6.20 39.70
N ASP A 108 31.33 4.97 39.18
CA ASP A 108 32.40 4.40 38.35
C ASP A 108 32.73 5.35 37.18
N PRO A 109 34.01 5.71 36.96
CA PRO A 109 34.46 6.54 35.84
C PRO A 109 33.91 6.12 34.47
N ASN A 110 33.69 4.82 34.24
CA ASN A 110 33.21 4.27 32.97
C ASN A 110 31.76 4.65 32.64
N ILE A 111 30.93 4.94 33.65
CA ILE A 111 29.50 5.31 33.48
C ILE A 111 29.20 6.74 33.95
N ARG A 112 30.12 7.37 34.69
CA ARG A 112 29.94 8.69 35.29
C ARG A 112 29.59 9.77 34.27
N GLU A 113 30.32 9.83 33.15
CA GLU A 113 30.07 10.82 32.09
C GLU A 113 28.69 10.59 31.45
N LEU A 114 28.32 9.34 31.17
CA LEU A 114 27.01 8.99 30.61
C LEU A 114 25.87 9.42 31.55
N ILE A 115 25.95 9.07 32.84
CA ILE A 115 24.89 9.36 33.81
C ILE A 115 24.77 10.87 34.05
N ARG A 116 25.89 11.60 34.09
CA ARG A 116 25.89 13.06 34.22
C ARG A 116 25.21 13.74 33.05
N GLU A 117 25.57 13.38 31.82
CA GLU A 117 24.90 13.89 30.62
C GLU A 117 23.44 13.41 30.55
N GLY A 118 23.13 12.24 31.13
CA GLY A 118 21.76 11.74 31.31
C GLY A 118 20.93 12.65 32.23
N LEU A 119 21.44 13.04 33.40
CA LEU A 119 20.75 13.97 34.31
C LEU A 119 20.53 15.34 33.67
N GLU A 120 21.51 15.84 32.93
CA GLU A 120 21.36 17.10 32.21
C GLU A 120 20.29 16.98 31.11
N LEU A 121 20.29 15.88 30.35
CA LEU A 121 19.25 15.59 29.37
C LEU A 121 17.86 15.45 30.00
N PHE A 122 17.75 14.80 31.16
CA PHE A 122 16.50 14.64 31.91
C PHE A 122 15.83 15.99 32.18
N VAL A 123 16.56 16.95 32.75
CA VAL A 123 16.03 18.29 33.07
C VAL A 123 15.59 19.02 31.81
N ARG A 124 16.45 19.03 30.79
CA ARG A 124 16.18 19.77 29.53
C ARG A 124 14.99 19.18 28.79
N ASN A 125 14.81 17.86 28.83
CA ASN A 125 13.66 17.21 28.22
C ASN A 125 12.38 17.42 29.03
N LYS A 126 12.45 17.55 30.36
CA LYS A 126 11.31 17.95 31.20
C LYS A 126 10.88 19.38 30.94
N ASP A 127 11.83 20.32 30.91
CA ASP A 127 11.61 21.72 30.55
C ASP A 127 10.96 21.83 29.15
N LEU A 128 11.54 21.15 28.16
CA LEU A 128 10.96 21.05 26.82
C LEU A 128 9.55 20.45 26.81
N SER A 129 9.28 19.46 27.66
CA SER A 129 7.94 18.86 27.77
C SER A 129 6.94 19.86 28.35
N CYS A 130 7.31 20.61 29.39
CA CYS A 130 6.45 21.64 29.99
C CYS A 130 6.02 22.69 28.96
N GLU A 131 6.98 23.19 28.15
CA GLU A 131 6.73 24.26 27.18
C GLU A 131 6.02 23.77 25.91
N LEU A 132 6.29 22.55 25.44
CA LEU A 132 5.67 22.03 24.20
C LEU A 132 4.34 21.32 24.41
N ARG A 133 4.06 20.75 25.58
CA ARG A 133 2.82 20.00 25.84
C ARG A 133 1.54 20.78 25.57
N PRO A 134 1.44 22.10 25.84
CA PRO A 134 0.27 22.90 25.47
C PRO A 134 0.09 23.09 23.96
N LEU A 135 1.15 22.91 23.17
CA LEU A 135 1.21 23.27 21.74
C LEU A 135 1.21 22.05 20.81
N VAL A 136 1.67 20.90 21.29
CA VAL A 136 1.92 19.72 20.47
C VAL A 136 1.15 18.53 21.03
N ILE A 137 0.13 18.09 20.30
CA ILE A 137 -0.51 16.80 20.54
C ILE A 137 0.30 15.74 19.80
N ARG A 138 1.02 14.89 20.54
CA ARG A 138 1.73 13.76 19.95
C ARG A 138 0.90 12.48 20.08
N HIS A 139 0.42 11.98 18.95
CA HIS A 139 -0.10 10.62 18.87
C HIS A 139 1.08 9.67 18.61
N ARG A 140 1.51 8.90 19.61
CA ARG A 140 2.48 7.82 19.37
C ARG A 140 1.74 6.65 18.75
N ARG A 141 2.01 6.38 17.47
CA ARG A 141 1.60 5.13 16.85
C ARG A 141 2.56 4.05 17.29
N ALA A 142 2.03 2.93 17.77
CA ALA A 142 2.83 1.71 17.93
C ALA A 142 3.43 1.35 16.56
N THR A 143 4.72 1.05 16.52
CA THR A 143 5.46 0.69 15.30
C THR A 143 5.64 -0.81 15.13
N MET A 144 5.16 -1.61 16.10
CA MET A 144 5.28 -3.08 16.13
C MET A 144 4.69 -3.82 14.92
N HIS A 145 3.87 -3.16 14.12
CA HIS A 145 3.38 -3.67 12.83
C HIS A 145 4.39 -3.53 11.70
N ARG A 146 5.53 -2.87 11.91
CA ARG A 146 6.62 -2.71 10.94
C ARG A 146 7.67 -3.81 11.09
N ALA A 147 8.29 -4.17 9.98
CA ALA A 147 9.47 -5.02 9.94
C ALA A 147 10.52 -4.41 8.99
N PHE A 148 11.60 -3.89 9.55
CA PHE A 148 12.76 -3.43 8.80
C PHE A 148 13.60 -4.64 8.36
N LEU A 149 13.94 -4.69 7.08
CA LEU A 149 14.73 -5.76 6.47
C LEU A 149 16.05 -5.12 6.00
N VAL A 150 17.07 -5.20 6.84
CA VAL A 150 18.27 -4.36 6.81
C VAL A 150 19.47 -5.17 6.30
N GLY A 151 20.20 -4.64 5.30
CA GLY A 151 21.44 -5.29 4.84
C GLY A 151 21.21 -6.74 4.39
N ALA A 152 21.94 -7.68 4.97
CA ALA A 152 21.80 -9.12 4.70
C ALA A 152 20.44 -9.69 5.16
N ASP A 153 19.77 -9.08 6.15
CA ASP A 153 18.42 -9.49 6.57
C ASP A 153 17.39 -9.21 5.48
N TYR A 154 17.72 -8.38 4.48
CA TYR A 154 16.88 -8.19 3.31
C TYR A 154 16.74 -9.46 2.47
N ALA A 155 17.72 -10.37 2.45
CA ALA A 155 17.59 -11.65 1.74
C ALA A 155 16.77 -12.69 2.52
N LYS A 156 16.57 -12.48 3.84
CA LYS A 156 15.88 -13.43 4.72
C LYS A 156 14.37 -13.34 4.60
N ALA A 157 13.70 -14.45 4.91
CA ALA A 157 12.24 -14.50 4.96
C ALA A 157 11.71 -13.61 6.11
N PRO A 158 10.61 -12.85 5.92
CA PRO A 158 10.04 -12.02 6.98
C PRO A 158 9.68 -12.79 8.27
N ALA A 159 9.36 -14.08 8.15
CA ALA A 159 9.05 -14.95 9.29
C ALA A 159 10.24 -15.17 10.24
N GLU A 160 11.47 -15.15 9.72
CA GLU A 160 12.69 -15.26 10.54
C GLU A 160 12.89 -14.00 11.38
N LEU A 161 12.61 -12.84 10.79
CA LEU A 161 12.71 -11.52 11.43
C LEU A 161 11.56 -11.23 12.39
N ALA A 162 10.43 -11.93 12.27
CA ALA A 162 9.30 -11.77 13.18
C ALA A 162 9.65 -12.04 14.66
N ARG A 163 10.68 -12.87 14.91
CA ARG A 163 11.16 -13.20 16.26
C ARG A 163 12.02 -12.11 16.88
N ARG A 164 12.62 -11.24 16.05
CA ARG A 164 13.51 -10.18 16.50
C ARG A 164 12.69 -9.07 17.20
N PRO A 165 13.01 -8.67 18.44
CA PRO A 165 12.20 -7.72 19.20
C PRO A 165 12.31 -6.29 18.66
N ASP A 166 13.48 -5.88 18.17
CA ASP A 166 13.82 -4.56 17.59
C ASP A 166 13.50 -4.43 16.08
N ARG A 167 12.87 -5.44 15.46
CA ARG A 167 12.53 -5.46 14.02
C ARG A 167 11.76 -4.24 13.52
N HIS A 168 11.03 -3.57 14.40
CA HIS A 168 10.19 -2.41 14.09
C HIS A 168 10.99 -1.11 14.00
N LEU A 169 12.31 -1.17 14.25
CA LEU A 169 13.26 -0.06 14.20
C LEU A 169 14.43 -0.38 13.26
N LEU A 170 15.20 0.67 12.92
CA LEU A 170 16.51 0.50 12.27
C LEU A 170 17.50 -0.11 13.27
N HIS A 171 17.82 -1.37 13.08
CA HIS A 171 18.67 -2.18 13.97
C HIS A 171 20.00 -2.55 13.34
N ALA A 172 20.99 -2.90 14.16
CA ALA A 172 22.27 -3.41 13.64
C ALA A 172 22.07 -4.76 12.93
N ALA A 173 22.54 -4.84 11.69
CA ALA A 173 22.60 -6.05 10.89
C ALA A 173 23.79 -5.94 9.91
N PRO A 174 24.41 -7.06 9.51
CA PRO A 174 25.52 -7.04 8.57
C PRO A 174 25.04 -6.59 7.18
N GLY A 175 25.91 -5.94 6.41
CA GLY A 175 25.63 -5.63 5.02
C GLY A 175 25.51 -6.87 4.14
N MET A 176 24.95 -6.68 2.94
CA MET A 176 24.91 -7.74 1.93
C MET A 176 26.33 -8.12 1.51
N ASP A 177 26.58 -9.43 1.41
CA ASP A 177 27.88 -9.96 1.02
C ASP A 177 28.25 -9.51 -0.40
N VAL A 178 29.46 -8.97 -0.54
CA VAL A 178 30.04 -8.53 -1.81
C VAL A 178 31.24 -9.38 -2.22
N ARG A 179 31.62 -10.39 -1.44
CA ARG A 179 32.80 -11.23 -1.68
C ARG A 179 32.79 -11.91 -3.05
N GLY A 180 33.98 -12.17 -3.57
CA GLY A 180 34.17 -12.81 -4.89
C GLY A 180 34.23 -11.79 -6.02
N GLU A 181 33.51 -12.01 -7.11
CA GLU A 181 33.59 -11.15 -8.31
C GLU A 181 33.06 -9.73 -8.08
N ALA A 182 32.21 -9.51 -7.06
CA ALA A 182 31.59 -8.22 -6.80
C ALA A 182 32.48 -7.22 -6.02
N GLU A 183 33.56 -7.67 -5.37
CA GLU A 183 34.54 -6.79 -4.70
C GLU A 183 35.50 -6.13 -5.70
N LEU A 184 35.86 -6.85 -6.76
CA LEU A 184 36.87 -6.42 -7.72
C LEU A 184 36.55 -5.06 -8.35
N PRO A 185 35.30 -4.75 -8.78
CA PRO A 185 34.94 -3.41 -9.23
C PRO A 185 35.20 -2.30 -8.19
N GLN A 186 35.00 -2.59 -6.90
CA GLN A 186 35.23 -1.62 -5.82
C GLN A 186 36.72 -1.31 -5.69
N TYR A 187 37.57 -2.34 -5.65
CA TYR A 187 39.03 -2.17 -5.56
C TYR A 187 39.62 -1.51 -6.81
N LEU A 188 39.14 -1.89 -8.00
CA LEU A 188 39.55 -1.25 -9.25
C LEU A 188 39.17 0.23 -9.28
N LEU A 189 37.97 0.59 -8.79
CA LEU A 189 37.58 1.99 -8.68
C LEU A 189 38.46 2.74 -7.68
N MET A 190 38.76 2.15 -6.51
CA MET A 190 39.69 2.76 -5.55
C MET A 190 41.06 3.03 -6.19
N ARG A 191 41.56 2.08 -6.99
CA ARG A 191 42.82 2.25 -7.73
C ARG A 191 42.72 3.36 -8.78
N CYS A 192 41.64 3.41 -9.55
CA CYS A 192 41.36 4.47 -10.52
C CYS A 192 41.32 5.86 -9.87
N VAL A 193 40.64 6.00 -8.73
CA VAL A 193 40.56 7.25 -7.97
C VAL A 193 41.91 7.64 -7.38
N SER A 194 42.68 6.68 -6.88
CA SER A 194 44.03 6.91 -6.34
C SER A 194 44.98 7.44 -7.41
N GLU A 195 45.01 6.80 -8.58
CA GLU A 195 45.83 7.22 -9.73
C GLU A 195 45.39 8.60 -10.24
N SER A 196 44.07 8.85 -10.33
CA SER A 196 43.52 10.14 -10.75
C SER A 196 43.91 11.29 -9.81
N LYS A 197 44.15 11.02 -8.52
CA LYS A 197 44.57 12.01 -7.52
C LYS A 197 46.08 12.03 -7.26
N GLY A 198 46.86 11.24 -8.01
CA GLY A 198 48.31 11.09 -7.78
C GLY A 198 48.63 10.61 -6.35
N GLY A 199 47.79 9.73 -5.79
CA GLY A 199 47.97 9.17 -4.44
C GLY A 199 47.68 10.11 -3.27
N LYS A 200 47.18 11.34 -3.52
CA LYS A 200 46.87 12.33 -2.47
C LYS A 200 45.38 12.31 -2.08
N GLY A 201 45.11 12.21 -0.77
CA GLY A 201 43.78 12.33 -0.18
C GLY A 201 43.02 10.99 -0.04
N ARG A 202 41.89 11.02 0.68
CA ARG A 202 41.03 9.84 0.83
C ARG A 202 40.40 9.47 -0.52
N SER A 203 40.56 8.20 -0.93
CA SER A 203 39.75 7.58 -1.98
C SER A 203 38.35 7.39 -1.41
N ALA A 204 37.44 8.32 -1.70
CA ALA A 204 36.04 8.07 -1.39
C ALA A 204 35.60 6.88 -2.25
N LEU A 205 35.17 5.80 -1.60
CA LEU A 205 34.53 4.66 -2.25
C LEU A 205 33.37 5.18 -3.09
N GLY A 206 33.34 4.81 -4.36
CA GLY A 206 32.42 5.38 -5.34
C GLY A 206 30.99 5.06 -4.96
N SER A 207 30.28 6.07 -4.45
CA SER A 207 28.85 5.97 -4.16
C SER A 207 28.06 5.53 -5.41
N ALA A 208 28.58 5.76 -6.61
CA ALA A 208 27.95 5.36 -7.86
C ALA A 208 27.94 3.84 -8.09
N LEU A 209 28.92 3.08 -7.56
CA LEU A 209 28.96 1.62 -7.71
C LEU A 209 28.02 0.88 -6.75
N THR A 210 27.62 1.51 -5.65
CA THR A 210 26.77 0.82 -4.65
C THR A 210 25.32 0.67 -5.09
N GLY A 211 24.89 1.51 -6.04
CA GLY A 211 23.54 1.45 -6.60
C GLY A 211 23.43 0.43 -7.73
N CYS A 212 24.25 0.57 -8.76
CA CYS A 212 24.23 -0.28 -9.94
C CYS A 212 25.55 -0.09 -10.69
N TYR A 213 26.05 -1.14 -11.33
CA TYR A 213 27.33 -1.11 -12.01
C TYR A 213 27.36 -0.08 -13.15
N SER A 214 26.40 -0.12 -14.08
CA SER A 214 26.38 0.79 -15.23
C SER A 214 26.23 2.26 -14.85
N THR A 215 25.65 2.56 -13.69
CA THR A 215 25.45 3.93 -13.21
C THR A 215 26.78 4.66 -13.03
N LEU A 216 27.87 3.95 -12.69
CA LEU A 216 29.19 4.57 -12.58
C LEU A 216 29.61 5.22 -13.91
N LEU A 217 29.50 4.51 -15.02
CA LEU A 217 29.94 4.98 -16.34
C LEU A 217 29.15 6.21 -16.81
N GLU A 218 27.87 6.27 -16.46
CA GLU A 218 26.99 7.38 -16.85
C GLU A 218 27.10 8.59 -15.90
N SER A 219 27.70 8.39 -14.72
CA SER A 219 27.86 9.44 -13.71
C SER A 219 28.92 10.49 -14.08
N ASN A 220 28.82 11.67 -13.45
CA ASN A 220 29.85 12.70 -13.55
C ASN A 220 31.19 12.22 -12.98
N GLU A 221 31.16 11.37 -11.94
CA GLU A 221 32.34 10.78 -11.31
C GLU A 221 33.07 9.88 -12.31
N GLY A 222 32.38 8.93 -12.95
CA GLY A 222 32.94 8.05 -13.96
C GLY A 222 33.53 8.80 -15.15
N ARG A 223 32.81 9.80 -15.69
CA ARG A 223 33.30 10.66 -16.77
C ARG A 223 34.51 11.50 -16.39
N SER A 224 34.62 11.91 -15.13
CA SER A 224 35.78 12.67 -14.64
C SER A 224 37.00 11.78 -14.49
N ILE A 225 36.81 10.58 -13.94
CA ILE A 225 37.86 9.56 -13.80
C ILE A 225 38.40 9.17 -15.18
N GLU A 226 37.53 8.91 -16.15
CA GLU A 226 37.93 8.60 -17.53
C GLU A 226 38.83 9.69 -18.13
N LYS A 227 38.41 10.96 -18.03
CA LYS A 227 39.18 12.10 -18.55
C LYS A 227 40.55 12.25 -17.88
N LEU A 228 40.63 12.05 -16.56
CA LEU A 228 41.85 12.21 -15.79
C LEU A 228 42.82 11.05 -16.02
N LEU A 229 42.31 9.84 -16.20
CA LEU A 229 43.13 8.64 -16.42
C LEU A 229 43.59 8.47 -17.88
N CYS A 230 42.95 9.12 -18.85
CA CYS A 230 43.43 9.16 -20.24
C CYS A 230 44.88 9.67 -20.41
N GLY A 231 45.41 10.41 -19.42
CA GLY A 231 46.79 10.89 -19.41
C GLY A 231 47.82 9.96 -18.77
N SER A 232 47.41 8.82 -18.19
CA SER A 232 48.30 7.85 -17.52
C SER A 232 48.15 6.45 -18.11
N ASP A 233 49.24 5.86 -18.60
CA ASP A 233 49.23 4.52 -19.20
C ASP A 233 48.74 3.44 -18.21
N ALA A 234 49.14 3.54 -16.95
CA ALA A 234 48.69 2.62 -15.90
C ALA A 234 47.22 2.87 -15.51
N GLY A 235 46.82 4.15 -15.42
CA GLY A 235 45.45 4.55 -15.08
C GLY A 235 44.42 4.05 -16.11
N LYS A 236 44.77 4.13 -17.40
CA LYS A 236 43.94 3.64 -18.50
C LYS A 236 43.66 2.15 -18.42
N VAL A 237 44.67 1.32 -18.10
CA VAL A 237 44.50 -0.13 -17.95
C VAL A 237 43.49 -0.48 -16.85
N TYR A 238 43.59 0.16 -15.69
CA TYR A 238 42.65 -0.08 -14.59
C TYR A 238 41.22 0.36 -14.95
N PHE A 239 41.06 1.50 -15.61
CA PHE A 239 39.75 1.97 -16.04
C PHE A 239 39.12 1.07 -17.11
N ASP A 240 39.91 0.57 -18.06
CA ASP A 240 39.43 -0.37 -19.08
C ASP A 240 38.98 -1.70 -18.46
N LEU A 241 39.70 -2.21 -17.46
CA LEU A 241 39.29 -3.39 -16.69
C LEU A 241 37.99 -3.13 -15.93
N LEU A 242 37.90 -1.99 -15.23
CA LEU A 242 36.70 -1.59 -14.51
C LEU A 242 35.50 -1.52 -15.45
N ARG A 243 35.63 -0.83 -16.60
CA ARG A 243 34.58 -0.64 -17.59
C ARG A 243 34.01 -1.97 -18.13
N ARG A 244 34.83 -3.02 -18.25
CA ARG A 244 34.36 -4.36 -18.64
C ARG A 244 33.49 -5.02 -17.58
N LEU A 245 33.78 -4.77 -16.31
CA LEU A 245 33.04 -5.33 -15.17
C LEU A 245 31.79 -4.51 -14.84
N VAL A 246 31.78 -3.21 -15.15
CA VAL A 246 30.67 -2.31 -14.79
C VAL A 246 29.71 -1.99 -15.95
N GLY A 247 29.67 -2.85 -16.96
CA GLY A 247 28.77 -2.69 -18.10
C GLY A 247 27.32 -3.05 -17.78
N LYS A 248 26.37 -2.57 -18.62
CA LYS A 248 24.93 -2.82 -18.46
C LYS A 248 24.55 -4.30 -18.39
N GLU A 249 25.29 -5.16 -19.06
CA GLU A 249 25.08 -6.62 -19.05
C GLU A 249 25.38 -7.26 -17.69
N GLN A 250 26.22 -6.62 -16.88
CA GLN A 250 26.60 -7.11 -15.55
C GLN A 250 25.65 -6.60 -14.45
N ASP A 251 24.78 -5.63 -14.73
CA ASP A 251 23.89 -5.03 -13.72
C ASP A 251 23.01 -6.07 -13.02
N ALA A 252 22.52 -7.08 -13.75
CA ALA A 252 21.70 -8.15 -13.18
C ALA A 252 22.46 -9.03 -12.16
N ARG A 253 23.80 -9.00 -12.17
CA ARG A 253 24.66 -9.71 -11.21
C ARG A 253 25.08 -8.82 -10.03
N HIS A 254 24.74 -7.53 -10.04
CA HIS A 254 25.05 -6.65 -8.93
C HIS A 254 24.34 -7.13 -7.65
N PRO A 255 25.03 -7.45 -6.55
CA PRO A 255 24.44 -8.16 -5.41
C PRO A 255 23.18 -7.50 -4.86
N LYS A 256 23.25 -6.17 -4.63
CA LYS A 256 22.11 -5.39 -4.15
C LYS A 256 20.94 -5.37 -5.14
N LEU A 257 21.24 -5.31 -6.44
CA LEU A 257 20.21 -5.17 -7.46
C LEU A 257 19.50 -6.51 -7.66
N ALA A 258 20.26 -7.60 -7.72
CA ALA A 258 19.74 -8.96 -7.82
C ALA A 258 18.75 -9.27 -6.69
N GLU A 259 19.15 -9.07 -5.43
CA GLU A 259 18.29 -9.32 -4.25
C GLU A 259 17.01 -8.48 -4.25
N VAL A 260 17.11 -7.19 -4.61
CA VAL A 260 15.93 -6.32 -4.70
C VAL A 260 15.01 -6.75 -5.84
N VAL A 261 15.55 -7.08 -7.01
CA VAL A 261 14.75 -7.54 -8.15
C VAL A 261 14.05 -8.85 -7.82
N ASP A 262 14.76 -9.82 -7.23
CA ASP A 262 14.18 -11.13 -6.89
C ASP A 262 13.03 -10.98 -5.91
N ARG A 263 13.19 -10.20 -4.82
CA ARG A 263 12.10 -9.98 -3.86
C ARG A 263 10.93 -9.18 -4.42
N VAL A 264 11.20 -8.19 -5.28
CA VAL A 264 10.11 -7.44 -5.97
C VAL A 264 9.34 -8.37 -6.91
N VAL A 265 10.01 -9.26 -7.63
CA VAL A 265 9.37 -10.22 -8.54
C VAL A 265 8.61 -11.30 -7.76
N GLU A 266 9.13 -11.77 -6.63
CA GLU A 266 8.41 -12.67 -5.72
C GLU A 266 7.14 -12.02 -5.16
N ALA A 267 7.24 -10.75 -4.73
CA ALA A 267 6.10 -9.96 -4.32
C ALA A 267 5.05 -9.87 -5.43
N TRP A 268 5.48 -9.55 -6.65
CA TRP A 268 4.63 -9.48 -7.83
C TRP A 268 3.99 -10.84 -8.19
N ARG A 269 4.71 -11.96 -8.01
CA ARG A 269 4.15 -13.33 -8.22
C ARG A 269 3.01 -13.62 -7.24
N ALA A 270 3.13 -13.16 -5.99
CA ALA A 270 2.07 -13.19 -4.99
C ALA A 270 0.96 -12.14 -5.25
N GLY A 271 1.11 -11.29 -6.26
CA GLY A 271 0.17 -10.22 -6.60
C GLY A 271 0.29 -9.01 -5.66
N GLU A 272 1.40 -8.82 -4.97
CA GLU A 272 1.61 -7.72 -4.04
C GLU A 272 2.29 -6.52 -4.68
N LYS A 273 1.81 -5.33 -4.29
CA LYS A 273 2.44 -4.09 -4.74
C LYS A 273 3.69 -3.76 -3.95
N THR A 274 4.69 -3.23 -4.65
CA THR A 274 5.95 -2.79 -4.03
C THR A 274 6.29 -1.36 -4.44
N LEU A 275 6.57 -0.53 -3.43
CA LEU A 275 7.04 0.85 -3.61
C LEU A 275 8.55 0.90 -3.40
N VAL A 276 9.30 1.40 -4.39
CA VAL A 276 10.76 1.52 -4.33
C VAL A 276 11.16 2.99 -4.40
N PHE A 277 11.92 3.45 -3.42
CA PHE A 277 12.56 4.77 -3.43
C PHE A 277 14.00 4.66 -3.90
N CYS A 278 14.32 5.27 -5.04
CA CYS A 278 15.66 5.32 -5.61
C CYS A 278 15.96 6.76 -6.05
N PHE A 279 16.91 7.42 -5.41
CA PHE A 279 17.22 8.84 -5.68
C PHE A 279 17.93 9.04 -7.01
N ARG A 280 18.74 8.06 -7.41
CA ARG A 280 19.56 8.16 -8.62
C ARG A 280 18.73 7.79 -9.84
N VAL A 281 18.44 8.76 -10.70
CA VAL A 281 17.59 8.59 -11.90
C VAL A 281 18.09 7.45 -12.80
N ASN A 282 19.40 7.36 -13.06
CA ASN A 282 19.94 6.30 -13.92
C ASN A 282 19.77 4.91 -13.31
N THR A 283 20.04 4.77 -12.00
CA THR A 283 19.79 3.52 -11.27
C THR A 283 18.31 3.16 -11.28
N ALA A 284 17.42 4.13 -11.07
CA ALA A 284 15.98 3.92 -11.08
C ALA A 284 15.47 3.42 -12.45
N ARG A 285 16.01 3.98 -13.56
CA ARG A 285 15.71 3.52 -14.93
C ARG A 285 16.20 2.09 -15.18
N ARG A 286 17.43 1.77 -14.79
CA ARG A 286 17.98 0.41 -14.92
C ARG A 286 17.21 -0.60 -14.08
N LEU A 287 16.84 -0.23 -12.85
CA LEU A 287 16.02 -1.06 -11.98
C LEU A 287 14.63 -1.30 -12.60
N GLN A 288 14.01 -0.26 -13.17
CA GLN A 288 12.73 -0.38 -13.89
C GLN A 288 12.83 -1.38 -15.05
N GLU A 289 13.84 -1.24 -15.90
CA GLU A 289 14.07 -2.09 -17.07
C GLU A 289 14.23 -3.55 -16.66
N ILE A 290 15.12 -3.84 -15.68
CA ILE A 290 15.42 -5.22 -15.26
C ILE A 290 14.20 -5.88 -14.60
N ILE A 291 13.48 -5.16 -13.71
CA ILE A 291 12.27 -5.71 -13.07
C ILE A 291 11.19 -5.98 -14.13
N ARG A 292 10.98 -5.04 -15.06
CA ARG A 292 9.99 -5.20 -16.14
C ARG A 292 10.31 -6.42 -16.98
N ASP A 293 11.55 -6.55 -17.43
CA ASP A 293 11.95 -7.65 -18.30
C ASP A 293 11.81 -9.00 -17.56
N ARG A 294 12.17 -9.06 -16.27
CA ARG A 294 12.01 -10.27 -15.45
C ARG A 294 10.54 -10.66 -15.26
N ILE A 295 9.66 -9.69 -15.02
CA ILE A 295 8.19 -9.90 -14.94
C ILE A 295 7.64 -10.43 -16.26
N LEU A 296 8.06 -9.86 -17.40
CA LEU A 296 7.61 -10.32 -18.71
C LEU A 296 8.04 -11.77 -18.99
N HIS A 297 9.27 -12.13 -18.65
CA HIS A 297 9.74 -13.52 -18.76
C HIS A 297 8.95 -14.47 -17.85
N GLU A 298 8.63 -14.06 -16.63
CA GLU A 298 7.85 -14.86 -15.70
C GLU A 298 6.41 -15.06 -16.18
N LEU A 299 5.79 -14.02 -16.73
CA LEU A 299 4.46 -14.10 -17.35
C LEU A 299 4.45 -15.07 -18.51
N GLU A 300 5.47 -15.00 -19.38
CA GLU A 300 5.61 -15.91 -20.51
C GLU A 300 5.76 -17.36 -20.05
N ALA A 301 6.63 -17.61 -19.06
CA ALA A 301 6.84 -18.93 -18.49
C ALA A 301 5.55 -19.47 -17.84
N ARG A 302 4.81 -18.63 -17.12
CA ARG A 302 3.54 -19.01 -16.50
C ARG A 302 2.46 -19.27 -17.54
N ARG A 303 2.37 -18.45 -18.59
CA ARG A 303 1.49 -18.67 -19.74
C ARG A 303 1.74 -20.03 -20.37
N GLN A 304 3.00 -20.38 -20.61
CA GLN A 304 3.37 -21.68 -21.17
C GLN A 304 2.98 -22.84 -20.25
N ARG A 305 3.18 -22.70 -18.93
CA ARG A 305 2.80 -23.73 -17.94
C ARG A 305 1.29 -23.92 -17.83
N CYS A 306 0.52 -22.84 -17.75
CA CYS A 306 -0.93 -22.90 -17.53
C CYS A 306 -1.73 -23.24 -18.80
N LEU A 307 -1.30 -22.75 -19.96
CA LEU A 307 -2.12 -22.74 -21.19
C LEU A 307 -1.43 -23.40 -22.39
N GLY A 308 -0.12 -23.68 -22.32
CA GLY A 308 0.63 -24.33 -23.41
C GLY A 308 1.02 -23.40 -24.58
N GLY A 309 0.70 -22.10 -24.52
CA GLY A 309 1.11 -21.11 -25.52
C GLY A 309 0.20 -19.88 -25.60
N SER A 310 0.49 -18.97 -26.54
CA SER A 310 -0.28 -17.75 -26.79
C SER A 310 -1.70 -18.02 -27.28
N ASP A 311 -1.88 -19.04 -28.13
CA ASP A 311 -3.15 -19.30 -28.80
C ASP A 311 -4.27 -19.70 -27.83
N ALA A 312 -3.90 -20.43 -26.77
CA ALA A 312 -4.82 -20.84 -25.73
C ALA A 312 -5.27 -19.66 -24.84
N LEU A 313 -4.41 -18.67 -24.63
CA LEU A 313 -4.78 -17.42 -23.93
C LEU A 313 -5.75 -16.58 -24.78
N ASP A 314 -5.50 -16.49 -26.08
CA ASP A 314 -6.43 -15.81 -26.99
C ASP A 314 -7.77 -16.53 -27.09
N MET A 315 -7.79 -17.87 -27.01
CA MET A 315 -9.01 -18.66 -26.91
C MET A 315 -9.78 -18.38 -25.61
N LEU A 316 -9.08 -18.31 -24.47
CA LEU A 316 -9.68 -17.93 -23.18
C LEU A 316 -10.29 -16.53 -23.24
N ARG A 317 -9.55 -15.55 -23.77
CA ARG A 317 -10.04 -14.17 -23.95
C ARG A 317 -11.33 -14.17 -24.76
N ARG A 318 -11.35 -14.84 -25.91
CA ARG A 318 -12.56 -14.98 -26.74
C ARG A 318 -13.70 -15.62 -25.97
N ARG A 319 -13.45 -16.60 -25.10
CA ARG A 319 -14.48 -17.21 -24.25
C ARG A 319 -15.06 -16.25 -23.21
N LEU A 320 -14.25 -15.31 -22.70
CA LEU A 320 -14.64 -14.30 -21.71
C LEU A 320 -15.29 -13.05 -22.33
N THR A 321 -15.01 -12.73 -23.59
CA THR A 321 -15.52 -11.51 -24.25
C THR A 321 -16.64 -11.77 -25.27
N GLY A 322 -16.65 -12.95 -25.90
CA GLY A 322 -17.60 -13.29 -26.94
C GLY A 322 -19.02 -13.45 -26.39
N ARG A 323 -19.98 -12.74 -26.98
CA ARG A 323 -21.38 -12.74 -26.54
C ARG A 323 -22.05 -14.12 -26.58
N ASP A 324 -21.61 -14.99 -27.50
CA ASP A 324 -22.08 -16.37 -27.69
C ASP A 324 -21.25 -17.40 -26.91
N ARG A 325 -20.27 -16.95 -26.12
CA ARG A 325 -19.30 -17.82 -25.45
C ARG A 325 -19.61 -18.06 -24.00
N ASP A 326 -19.04 -19.10 -23.45
CA ASP A 326 -19.49 -19.71 -22.22
C ASP A 326 -19.06 -18.99 -20.94
N LEU A 327 -17.92 -18.30 -20.97
CA LEU A 327 -17.37 -17.61 -19.80
C LEU A 327 -17.74 -16.11 -19.74
N VAL A 328 -18.39 -15.55 -20.76
CA VAL A 328 -18.81 -14.13 -20.76
C VAL A 328 -19.68 -13.78 -19.55
N GLY A 329 -20.50 -14.73 -19.09
CA GLY A 329 -21.35 -14.59 -17.92
C GLY A 329 -20.62 -14.35 -16.60
N LEU A 330 -19.33 -14.69 -16.51
CA LEU A 330 -18.53 -14.48 -15.29
C LEU A 330 -18.37 -13.00 -14.94
N GLY A 331 -18.21 -12.17 -15.96
CA GLY A 331 -17.99 -10.73 -15.81
C GLY A 331 -19.26 -9.88 -15.86
N LEU A 332 -20.41 -10.46 -16.19
CA LEU A 332 -21.69 -9.73 -16.27
C LEU A 332 -22.19 -9.36 -14.87
N ASP A 333 -22.73 -8.14 -14.76
CA ASP A 333 -23.39 -7.65 -13.55
C ASP A 333 -24.80 -8.22 -13.46
N ARG A 334 -25.14 -8.88 -12.34
CA ARG A 334 -26.48 -9.38 -12.05
C ARG A 334 -27.13 -8.41 -11.06
N VAL A 335 -27.85 -7.43 -11.58
CA VAL A 335 -28.32 -6.27 -10.82
C VAL A 335 -29.32 -6.66 -9.74
N LEU A 336 -30.27 -7.57 -10.02
CA LEU A 336 -31.22 -8.04 -9.01
C LEU A 336 -30.49 -8.74 -7.85
N TRP A 337 -29.55 -9.63 -8.15
CA TRP A 337 -28.69 -10.24 -7.13
C TRP A 337 -27.87 -9.20 -6.38
N SER A 338 -27.27 -8.24 -7.09
CA SER A 338 -26.46 -7.18 -6.48
C SER A 338 -27.28 -6.34 -5.51
N PHE A 339 -28.51 -5.93 -5.84
CA PHE A 339 -29.34 -5.16 -4.91
C PHE A 339 -29.86 -6.02 -3.77
N TYR A 340 -30.21 -7.30 -4.04
CA TYR A 340 -30.58 -8.24 -2.99
C TYR A 340 -29.47 -8.32 -1.95
N TRP A 341 -28.19 -8.49 -2.37
CA TRP A 341 -27.02 -8.61 -1.48
C TRP A 341 -26.52 -7.30 -0.88
N ALA A 342 -26.83 -6.16 -1.51
CA ALA A 342 -26.49 -4.84 -0.99
C ALA A 342 -27.35 -4.42 0.21
N ALA A 343 -28.61 -4.87 0.28
CA ALA A 343 -29.55 -4.46 1.32
C ALA A 343 -29.04 -4.83 2.73
N GLU A 344 -29.01 -3.87 3.65
CA GLU A 344 -28.63 -4.14 5.04
C GLU A 344 -29.71 -4.95 5.76
N ASP A 345 -30.97 -4.59 5.53
CA ASP A 345 -32.13 -5.36 5.97
C ASP A 345 -32.70 -6.19 4.81
N ARG A 346 -32.48 -7.50 4.85
CA ARG A 346 -33.01 -8.45 3.85
C ARG A 346 -34.55 -8.52 3.86
N ALA A 347 -35.20 -8.19 4.98
CA ALA A 347 -36.66 -8.16 5.06
C ALA A 347 -37.26 -6.98 4.26
N SER A 348 -36.48 -5.93 4.00
CA SER A 348 -36.89 -4.80 3.17
C SER A 348 -36.95 -5.11 1.67
N VAL A 349 -36.36 -6.23 1.22
CA VAL A 349 -36.33 -6.63 -0.18
C VAL A 349 -37.63 -7.37 -0.55
N PRO A 350 -38.35 -6.98 -1.61
CA PRO A 350 -39.68 -7.55 -1.93
C PRO A 350 -39.62 -8.92 -2.62
N TYR A 351 -38.47 -9.59 -2.59
CA TYR A 351 -38.24 -10.88 -3.22
C TYR A 351 -37.12 -11.64 -2.51
N GLN A 352 -37.19 -12.96 -2.58
CA GLN A 352 -36.17 -13.89 -2.09
C GLN A 352 -35.36 -14.48 -3.25
N PRO A 353 -34.20 -15.10 -3.00
CA PRO A 353 -33.38 -15.74 -4.03
C PRO A 353 -34.15 -16.74 -4.90
N ALA A 354 -35.07 -17.51 -4.30
CA ALA A 354 -35.94 -18.44 -5.03
C ALA A 354 -36.89 -17.72 -6.02
N ASP A 355 -37.26 -16.47 -5.74
CA ASP A 355 -38.06 -15.64 -6.64
C ASP A 355 -37.24 -15.08 -7.82
N LEU A 356 -35.94 -15.38 -7.93
CA LEU A 356 -35.15 -15.08 -9.13
C LEU A 356 -35.14 -16.27 -10.11
N GLU A 357 -35.65 -17.44 -9.72
CA GLU A 357 -35.76 -18.59 -10.61
C GLU A 357 -36.78 -18.34 -11.72
N LEU A 358 -36.43 -18.72 -12.95
CA LEU A 358 -37.30 -18.56 -14.12
C LEU A 358 -38.56 -19.45 -14.00
N GLN A 359 -39.73 -18.83 -14.07
CA GLN A 359 -41.03 -19.50 -14.20
C GLN A 359 -41.43 -19.59 -15.69
N PRO A 360 -42.42 -20.43 -16.05
CA PRO A 360 -42.92 -20.53 -17.44
C PRO A 360 -43.36 -19.19 -18.04
N GLU A 361 -43.93 -18.29 -17.24
CA GLU A 361 -44.32 -16.95 -17.70
C GLU A 361 -43.14 -16.05 -18.09
N ASP A 362 -41.95 -16.27 -17.51
CA ASP A 362 -40.74 -15.55 -17.89
C ASP A 362 -40.20 -16.07 -19.22
N LEU A 363 -40.29 -17.38 -19.47
CA LEU A 363 -39.90 -17.98 -20.75
C LEU A 363 -40.72 -17.40 -21.91
N ALA A 364 -42.03 -17.22 -21.71
CA ALA A 364 -42.89 -16.54 -22.67
C ALA A 364 -42.43 -15.09 -22.92
N THR A 365 -42.07 -14.37 -21.86
CA THR A 365 -41.57 -12.99 -21.97
C THR A 365 -40.22 -12.92 -22.71
N ILE A 366 -39.29 -13.82 -22.40
CA ILE A 366 -37.97 -13.91 -23.05
C ILE A 366 -38.13 -14.25 -24.54
N ALA A 367 -38.96 -15.24 -24.87
CA ALA A 367 -39.23 -15.65 -26.25
C ALA A 367 -39.83 -14.51 -27.07
N ARG A 368 -40.76 -13.74 -26.49
CA ARG A 368 -41.32 -12.55 -27.14
C ARG A 368 -40.25 -11.49 -27.43
N ILE A 369 -39.45 -11.13 -26.43
CA ILE A 369 -38.37 -10.13 -26.56
C ILE A 369 -37.34 -10.56 -27.62
N ALA A 370 -37.02 -11.87 -27.68
CA ALA A 370 -36.13 -12.44 -28.69
C ALA A 370 -36.74 -12.40 -30.10
N ALA A 371 -38.01 -12.78 -30.25
CA ALA A 371 -38.71 -12.76 -31.53
C ALA A 371 -38.83 -11.34 -32.11
N GLU A 372 -39.12 -10.34 -31.28
CA GLU A 372 -39.16 -8.92 -31.67
C GLU A 372 -37.83 -8.41 -32.19
N ARG A 373 -36.70 -8.94 -31.70
CA ARG A 373 -35.33 -8.51 -32.05
C ARG A 373 -34.65 -9.46 -33.04
N GLY A 374 -35.34 -10.50 -33.50
CA GLY A 374 -34.80 -11.49 -34.43
C GLY A 374 -33.61 -12.30 -33.87
N ILE A 375 -33.53 -12.47 -32.54
CA ILE A 375 -32.46 -13.23 -31.89
C ILE A 375 -32.84 -14.70 -31.81
N ASP A 376 -31.98 -15.56 -32.34
CA ASP A 376 -32.14 -17.01 -32.26
C ASP A 376 -31.54 -17.56 -30.96
N LEU A 377 -32.41 -17.91 -30.01
CA LEU A 377 -32.03 -18.56 -28.75
C LEU A 377 -31.94 -20.09 -28.84
N ASP A 378 -32.38 -20.68 -29.96
CA ASP A 378 -32.31 -22.12 -30.20
C ASP A 378 -30.97 -22.55 -30.83
N ALA A 379 -30.17 -21.59 -31.29
CA ALA A 379 -28.84 -21.82 -31.80
C ALA A 379 -27.97 -22.68 -30.84
N GLU A 380 -27.02 -23.41 -31.42
CA GLU A 380 -26.04 -24.21 -30.66
C GLU A 380 -25.31 -23.36 -29.63
N ARG A 381 -25.00 -22.11 -29.99
CA ARG A 381 -24.39 -21.08 -29.14
C ARG A 381 -25.29 -19.84 -29.07
N PRO A 382 -26.25 -19.79 -28.14
CA PRO A 382 -27.13 -18.64 -28.00
C PRO A 382 -26.35 -17.44 -27.45
N ASP A 383 -26.81 -16.23 -27.79
CA ASP A 383 -26.25 -14.99 -27.28
C ASP A 383 -26.52 -14.86 -25.77
N ARG A 384 -25.48 -15.11 -24.96
CA ARG A 384 -25.57 -15.13 -23.51
C ARG A 384 -25.69 -13.73 -22.91
N VAL A 385 -25.16 -12.70 -23.57
CA VAL A 385 -25.29 -11.31 -23.11
C VAL A 385 -26.74 -10.85 -23.28
N PHE A 386 -27.34 -11.10 -24.45
CA PHE A 386 -28.75 -10.85 -24.68
C PHE A 386 -29.62 -11.63 -23.68
N LEU A 387 -29.37 -12.94 -23.56
CA LEU A 387 -30.15 -13.80 -22.67
C LEU A 387 -30.11 -13.31 -21.22
N HIS A 388 -28.94 -12.89 -20.72
CA HIS A 388 -28.79 -12.36 -19.38
C HIS A 388 -29.67 -11.12 -19.13
N ARG A 389 -29.69 -10.16 -20.06
CA ARG A 389 -30.53 -8.96 -19.94
C ARG A 389 -32.02 -9.27 -20.10
N ALA A 390 -32.37 -10.18 -21.01
CA ALA A 390 -33.75 -10.60 -21.23
C ALA A 390 -34.32 -11.34 -20.01
N VAL A 391 -33.54 -12.24 -19.39
CA VAL A 391 -33.88 -12.93 -18.15
C VAL A 391 -34.11 -11.93 -17.02
N GLU A 392 -33.18 -11.00 -16.82
CA GLU A 392 -33.28 -9.99 -15.76
C GLU A 392 -34.51 -9.08 -15.95
N SER A 393 -34.80 -8.66 -17.18
CA SER A 393 -36.00 -7.88 -17.51
C SER A 393 -37.30 -8.67 -17.29
N ALA A 394 -37.34 -9.97 -17.65
CA ALA A 394 -38.49 -10.83 -17.44
C ALA A 394 -38.80 -11.02 -15.94
N ILE A 395 -37.77 -11.36 -15.14
CA ILE A 395 -37.90 -11.48 -13.68
C ILE A 395 -38.37 -10.15 -13.07
N ALA A 396 -37.81 -9.01 -13.51
CA ALA A 396 -38.21 -7.70 -13.00
C ALA A 396 -39.69 -7.39 -13.30
N ARG A 397 -40.19 -7.73 -14.50
CA ARG A 397 -41.61 -7.58 -14.87
C ARG A 397 -42.53 -8.39 -13.97
N ARG A 398 -42.14 -9.61 -13.62
CA ARG A 398 -42.87 -10.47 -12.69
C ARG A 398 -42.89 -9.87 -11.28
N LEU A 399 -41.72 -9.55 -10.73
CA LEU A 399 -41.58 -9.02 -9.37
C LEU A 399 -42.26 -7.66 -9.17
N LYS A 400 -42.24 -6.80 -10.20
CA LYS A 400 -42.89 -5.49 -10.18
C LYS A 400 -44.39 -5.58 -9.87
N ARG A 401 -45.10 -6.62 -10.35
CA ARG A 401 -46.57 -6.76 -10.18
C ARG A 401 -46.99 -6.86 -8.71
N ARG A 402 -46.15 -7.45 -7.87
CA ARG A 402 -46.42 -7.69 -6.45
C ARG A 402 -45.68 -6.72 -5.51
N THR A 403 -44.86 -5.82 -6.05
CA THR A 403 -44.04 -4.88 -5.26
C THR A 403 -44.80 -3.57 -5.04
N PRO A 404 -44.97 -3.12 -3.77
CA PRO A 404 -45.63 -1.85 -3.47
C PRO A 404 -44.83 -0.64 -4.01
N ALA A 405 -45.50 0.50 -4.19
CA ALA A 405 -44.85 1.72 -4.67
C ALA A 405 -43.74 2.19 -3.72
N GLY A 406 -42.62 2.63 -4.29
CA GLY A 406 -41.42 3.01 -3.56
C GLY A 406 -40.16 2.63 -4.31
N PHE A 407 -39.02 2.73 -3.63
CA PHE A 407 -37.68 2.49 -4.18
C PHE A 407 -37.59 1.21 -5.04
N TRP A 408 -38.06 0.08 -4.51
CA TRP A 408 -37.96 -1.20 -5.20
C TRP A 408 -38.83 -1.29 -6.45
N LYS A 409 -40.02 -0.66 -6.44
CA LYS A 409 -40.87 -0.63 -7.64
C LYS A 409 -40.22 0.22 -8.72
N ASP A 410 -39.68 1.39 -8.35
CA ASP A 410 -39.01 2.30 -9.29
C ASP A 410 -37.78 1.61 -9.92
N LEU A 411 -37.00 0.86 -9.12
CA LEU A 411 -35.89 0.03 -9.59
C LEU A 411 -36.34 -1.06 -10.57
N LEU A 412 -37.35 -1.86 -10.18
CA LEU A 412 -37.88 -2.94 -11.01
C LEU A 412 -38.52 -2.41 -12.30
N GLU A 413 -39.12 -1.21 -12.26
CA GLU A 413 -39.65 -0.52 -13.44
C GLU A 413 -38.56 -0.16 -14.44
N LYS A 414 -37.41 0.33 -13.97
CA LYS A 414 -36.27 0.62 -14.83
C LYS A 414 -35.69 -0.64 -15.48
N ILE A 415 -35.54 -1.74 -14.72
CA ILE A 415 -35.03 -3.02 -15.23
C ILE A 415 -36.02 -3.70 -16.19
N ALA A 416 -37.32 -3.55 -15.93
CA ALA A 416 -38.37 -4.10 -16.78
C ALA A 416 -38.49 -3.40 -18.15
N HIS A 417 -37.93 -2.20 -18.32
CA HIS A 417 -38.04 -1.42 -19.55
C HIS A 417 -37.34 -2.12 -20.74
N ASP A 418 -37.85 -1.94 -21.96
CA ASP A 418 -37.29 -2.59 -23.16
C ASP A 418 -35.84 -2.14 -23.45
N ASP A 419 -35.50 -0.91 -23.10
CA ASP A 419 -34.14 -0.38 -23.22
C ASP A 419 -33.11 -1.17 -22.41
N TRP A 420 -33.51 -1.79 -21.30
CA TRP A 420 -32.62 -2.61 -20.47
C TRP A 420 -32.07 -3.81 -21.23
N VAL A 421 -32.88 -4.37 -22.13
CA VAL A 421 -32.46 -5.45 -23.01
C VAL A 421 -31.62 -4.89 -24.15
N SER A 422 -32.10 -3.80 -24.76
CA SER A 422 -31.47 -3.19 -25.93
C SER A 422 -30.04 -2.73 -25.64
N ARG A 423 -29.77 -2.16 -24.45
CA ARG A 423 -28.46 -1.56 -24.11
C ARG A 423 -28.07 -1.85 -22.65
N PRO A 424 -26.76 -1.90 -22.31
CA PRO A 424 -26.32 -2.08 -20.93
C PRO A 424 -26.98 -1.04 -20.00
N TYR A 425 -27.67 -1.51 -18.96
CA TYR A 425 -28.42 -0.67 -18.00
C TYR A 425 -29.48 0.27 -18.63
N GLY A 426 -29.83 0.07 -19.90
CA GLY A 426 -30.69 0.97 -20.67
C GLY A 426 -30.09 2.36 -20.92
N LEU A 427 -28.77 2.45 -21.08
CA LEU A 427 -28.05 3.71 -21.36
C LEU A 427 -27.73 3.91 -22.85
N GLY A 428 -27.55 5.16 -23.26
CA GLY A 428 -27.03 5.53 -24.58
C GLY A 428 -25.60 5.00 -24.78
N ALA A 429 -25.26 4.52 -25.99
CA ALA A 429 -23.95 3.95 -26.25
C ALA A 429 -22.85 5.03 -26.22
N GLU A 430 -21.98 4.98 -25.21
CA GLU A 430 -20.63 5.52 -25.27
C GLU A 430 -19.66 4.36 -25.02
N SER A 431 -19.27 3.65 -26.09
CA SER A 431 -18.10 2.80 -26.01
C SER A 431 -16.88 3.71 -26.03
N ASP A 432 -16.14 3.78 -24.92
CA ASP A 432 -14.78 4.32 -24.94
C ASP A 432 -13.91 3.41 -25.83
N ASP A 433 -13.76 3.81 -27.09
CA ASP A 433 -12.77 3.29 -28.04
C ASP A 433 -11.39 3.74 -27.55
N GLU A 434 -10.69 2.89 -26.80
CA GLU A 434 -9.28 3.14 -26.45
C GLU A 434 -8.41 2.90 -27.70
N ALA A 435 -7.76 3.96 -28.18
CA ALA A 435 -6.76 3.91 -29.26
C ALA A 435 -5.45 3.22 -28.83
N GLU A 436 -4.74 2.67 -29.82
CA GLU A 436 -3.50 1.88 -29.70
C GLU A 436 -2.38 2.58 -28.90
N GLY A 437 -1.75 1.84 -27.96
CA GLY A 437 -0.56 2.26 -27.22
C GLY A 437 0.33 1.08 -26.82
N GLU A 438 1.62 1.33 -26.53
CA GLU A 438 2.70 0.33 -26.40
C GLU A 438 2.78 -0.45 -25.05
N GLY A 439 1.75 -0.41 -24.19
CA GLY A 439 1.74 -1.10 -22.87
C GLY A 439 1.13 -2.51 -22.86
N GLU A 440 0.91 -3.10 -21.68
CA GLU A 440 0.10 -4.33 -21.54
C GLU A 440 -1.28 -4.01 -22.12
N ARG A 441 -1.57 -4.52 -23.32
CA ARG A 441 -2.82 -4.25 -24.01
C ARG A 441 -3.95 -4.63 -23.06
N ALA A 442 -4.84 -3.70 -22.75
CA ALA A 442 -6.20 -4.05 -22.36
C ALA A 442 -6.90 -4.62 -23.60
N ALA A 443 -6.41 -5.74 -24.14
CA ALA A 443 -7.04 -6.47 -25.25
C ALA A 443 -8.28 -7.24 -24.76
N PHE A 444 -8.97 -6.69 -23.75
CA PHE A 444 -10.27 -7.16 -23.31
C PHE A 444 -11.32 -6.40 -24.13
N ASP A 445 -11.77 -7.04 -25.21
CA ASP A 445 -12.79 -6.50 -26.10
C ASP A 445 -14.16 -6.49 -25.41
N GLU A 446 -14.60 -5.32 -24.94
CA GLU A 446 -15.92 -5.19 -24.32
C GLU A 446 -17.08 -5.10 -25.33
N ARG A 447 -16.82 -5.09 -26.64
CA ARG A 447 -17.90 -4.94 -27.65
C ARG A 447 -18.98 -6.01 -27.52
N GLY A 448 -18.61 -7.22 -27.07
CA GLY A 448 -19.58 -8.27 -26.76
C GLY A 448 -20.55 -7.87 -25.64
N VAL A 449 -20.04 -7.33 -24.53
CA VAL A 449 -20.87 -6.89 -23.38
C VAL A 449 -21.68 -5.64 -23.72
N HIS A 450 -21.18 -4.76 -24.59
CA HIS A 450 -21.86 -3.52 -25.02
C HIS A 450 -22.70 -3.68 -26.29
N THR A 451 -22.95 -4.91 -26.74
CA THR A 451 -23.78 -5.16 -27.91
C THR A 451 -25.17 -4.53 -27.73
N VAL A 452 -25.64 -3.89 -28.81
CA VAL A 452 -26.95 -3.25 -28.91
C VAL A 452 -27.94 -4.18 -29.60
N TYR A 453 -29.14 -4.31 -29.05
CA TYR A 453 -30.20 -5.21 -29.54
C TYR A 453 -31.47 -4.42 -29.86
N ASP A 454 -31.46 -3.73 -31.00
CA ASP A 454 -32.62 -2.96 -31.45
C ASP A 454 -33.74 -3.87 -31.97
N PRO A 455 -35.03 -3.51 -31.79
CA PRO A 455 -36.16 -4.24 -32.35
C PRO A 455 -36.05 -4.35 -33.88
N SER A 456 -36.41 -5.50 -34.42
CA SER A 456 -36.41 -5.77 -35.85
C SER A 456 -37.73 -5.31 -36.51
N ASP A 457 -37.68 -4.87 -37.77
CA ASP A 457 -38.87 -4.48 -38.58
C ASP A 457 -39.80 -5.66 -38.97
N VAL A 458 -39.69 -6.80 -38.28
CA VAL A 458 -40.47 -8.00 -38.59
C VAL A 458 -41.94 -7.79 -38.22
N GLY A 459 -42.84 -7.98 -39.18
CA GLY A 459 -44.28 -7.75 -38.98
C GLY A 459 -44.90 -8.57 -37.83
N PRO A 460 -45.91 -8.04 -37.12
CA PRO A 460 -46.41 -8.58 -35.85
C PRO A 460 -46.94 -10.02 -35.91
N ARG A 461 -47.45 -10.47 -37.08
CA ARG A 461 -47.89 -11.86 -37.28
C ARG A 461 -46.72 -12.85 -37.35
N GLN A 462 -45.61 -12.48 -38.00
CA GLN A 462 -44.43 -13.33 -38.11
C GLN A 462 -43.68 -13.42 -36.77
N SER A 463 -43.65 -12.32 -36.01
CA SER A 463 -43.09 -12.31 -34.65
C SER A 463 -43.85 -13.26 -33.72
N ARG A 464 -45.20 -13.27 -33.77
CA ARG A 464 -46.02 -14.12 -32.88
C ARG A 464 -45.94 -15.63 -33.17
N LEU A 465 -45.75 -16.02 -34.43
CA LEU A 465 -45.51 -17.43 -34.78
C LEU A 465 -44.15 -17.90 -34.28
N ARG A 466 -43.10 -17.07 -34.47
CA ARG A 466 -41.76 -17.33 -33.96
C ARG A 466 -41.72 -17.41 -32.43
N GLU A 467 -42.47 -16.54 -31.75
CA GLU A 467 -42.62 -16.55 -30.29
C GLU A 467 -43.14 -17.90 -29.78
N LEU A 468 -44.28 -18.39 -30.30
CA LEU A 468 -44.90 -19.63 -29.83
C LEU A 468 -44.03 -20.86 -30.10
N GLU A 469 -43.36 -20.92 -31.25
CA GLU A 469 -42.40 -21.98 -31.57
C GLU A 469 -41.20 -21.94 -30.62
N LEU A 470 -40.68 -20.75 -30.33
CA LEU A 470 -39.52 -20.58 -29.46
C LEU A 470 -39.82 -20.95 -28.01
N ILE A 471 -41.00 -20.60 -27.48
CA ILE A 471 -41.41 -20.97 -26.11
C ILE A 471 -41.29 -22.49 -25.91
N LYS A 472 -41.91 -23.26 -26.80
CA LYS A 472 -41.93 -24.73 -26.69
C LYS A 472 -40.52 -25.32 -26.74
N ARG A 473 -39.67 -24.82 -27.64
CA ARG A 473 -38.28 -25.30 -27.75
C ARG A 473 -37.43 -24.93 -26.54
N LEU A 474 -37.61 -23.73 -25.97
CA LEU A 474 -36.91 -23.31 -24.76
C LEU A 474 -37.31 -24.16 -23.55
N GLU A 475 -38.59 -24.50 -23.42
CA GLU A 475 -39.09 -25.44 -22.40
C GLU A 475 -38.45 -26.82 -22.57
N GLU A 476 -38.54 -27.41 -23.77
CA GLU A 476 -37.94 -28.72 -24.07
C GLU A 476 -36.43 -28.75 -23.79
N ARG A 477 -35.69 -27.69 -24.18
CA ARG A 477 -34.24 -27.58 -23.94
C ARG A 477 -33.90 -27.45 -22.45
N ARG A 478 -34.70 -26.71 -21.69
CA ARG A 478 -34.52 -26.53 -20.25
C ARG A 478 -34.80 -27.83 -19.49
N ASP A 479 -35.88 -28.51 -19.83
CA ASP A 479 -36.27 -29.78 -19.21
C ASP A 479 -35.27 -30.89 -19.55
N HIS A 480 -34.79 -30.94 -20.78
CA HIS A 480 -33.75 -31.89 -21.18
C HIS A 480 -32.45 -31.68 -20.39
N ALA A 481 -31.96 -30.44 -20.28
CA ALA A 481 -30.75 -30.12 -19.52
C ALA A 481 -30.87 -30.55 -18.05
N ARG A 482 -32.01 -30.26 -17.42
CA ARG A 482 -32.32 -30.67 -16.04
C ARG A 482 -32.40 -32.19 -15.88
N ALA A 483 -32.97 -32.90 -16.84
CA ALA A 483 -33.04 -34.36 -16.83
C ALA A 483 -31.65 -35.02 -16.94
N THR A 484 -30.69 -34.35 -17.58
CA THR A 484 -29.30 -34.81 -17.72
C THR A 484 -28.34 -34.29 -16.64
N ASP A 485 -28.87 -33.64 -15.59
CA ASP A 485 -28.08 -32.99 -14.53
C ASP A 485 -27.06 -31.95 -15.07
N GLN A 486 -27.39 -31.31 -16.19
CA GLN A 486 -26.60 -30.24 -16.79
C GLN A 486 -27.22 -28.88 -16.47
N ALA A 487 -26.38 -27.89 -16.18
CA ALA A 487 -26.83 -26.51 -15.99
C ALA A 487 -27.45 -25.98 -17.29
N ALA A 488 -28.77 -25.76 -17.29
CA ALA A 488 -29.45 -25.15 -18.41
C ALA A 488 -28.90 -23.74 -18.67
N ILE A 489 -28.57 -23.42 -19.91
CA ILE A 489 -28.05 -22.09 -20.29
C ILE A 489 -29.01 -20.97 -19.84
N LEU A 490 -30.32 -21.24 -19.86
CA LEU A 490 -31.36 -20.33 -19.38
C LEU A 490 -31.28 -20.08 -17.86
N ASP A 491 -30.86 -21.08 -17.09
CA ASP A 491 -30.70 -20.97 -15.64
C ASP A 491 -29.31 -20.40 -15.25
N ALA A 492 -28.45 -20.04 -16.22
CA ALA A 492 -27.11 -19.52 -15.94
C ALA A 492 -27.12 -18.15 -15.23
N TYR A 493 -28.15 -17.31 -15.42
CA TYR A 493 -28.31 -16.07 -14.65
C TYR A 493 -28.51 -16.35 -13.16
N THR A 494 -29.27 -17.39 -12.81
CA THR A 494 -29.66 -17.66 -11.42
C THR A 494 -28.61 -18.47 -10.68
N ALA A 495 -28.05 -19.48 -11.33
CA ALA A 495 -27.18 -20.47 -10.71
C ALA A 495 -25.73 -20.47 -11.24
N GLY A 496 -25.46 -19.83 -12.37
CA GLY A 496 -24.14 -19.90 -13.01
C GLY A 496 -23.08 -19.13 -12.22
N PRO A 497 -21.79 -19.49 -12.36
CA PRO A 497 -20.70 -18.83 -11.66
C PRO A 497 -20.56 -17.36 -12.07
N SER A 498 -20.05 -16.55 -11.16
CA SER A 498 -19.79 -15.12 -11.36
C SER A 498 -18.59 -14.68 -10.52
N LEU A 499 -17.74 -13.80 -11.07
CA LEU A 499 -16.67 -13.19 -10.28
C LEU A 499 -17.22 -12.34 -9.13
N TRP A 500 -18.43 -11.79 -9.30
CA TRP A 500 -19.03 -10.87 -8.34
C TRP A 500 -19.84 -11.58 -7.26
N LEU A 501 -20.36 -12.78 -7.55
CA LEU A 501 -21.25 -13.54 -6.66
C LEU A 501 -20.68 -14.89 -6.20
N GLY A 502 -19.56 -15.33 -6.77
CA GLY A 502 -18.95 -16.63 -6.48
C GLY A 502 -19.42 -17.75 -7.42
N PRO A 503 -19.06 -19.02 -7.11
CA PRO A 503 -19.33 -20.17 -7.97
C PRO A 503 -20.83 -20.53 -8.05
N ASP A 504 -21.60 -20.36 -6.97
CA ASP A 504 -23.06 -20.46 -6.97
C ASP A 504 -23.68 -19.32 -6.14
N PRO A 505 -24.41 -18.36 -6.77
CA PRO A 505 -25.08 -17.27 -6.08
C PRO A 505 -26.19 -17.70 -5.10
N ARG A 506 -26.65 -18.96 -5.15
CA ARG A 506 -27.72 -19.50 -4.29
C ARG A 506 -27.17 -20.19 -3.05
N ALA A 507 -25.95 -20.72 -3.12
CA ALA A 507 -25.32 -21.52 -2.06
C ALA A 507 -24.76 -20.65 -0.92
N VAL A 508 -25.45 -19.57 -0.58
CA VAL A 508 -24.92 -18.50 0.25
C VAL A 508 -24.98 -18.85 1.73
N SER A 509 -23.80 -18.97 2.33
CA SER A 509 -23.62 -19.03 3.78
C SER A 509 -22.56 -17.99 4.21
N PRO A 510 -22.70 -17.38 5.41
CA PRO A 510 -21.61 -16.62 6.04
C PRO A 510 -20.29 -17.40 6.15
N ASP A 511 -20.36 -18.74 6.14
CA ASP A 511 -19.19 -19.63 6.24
C ASP A 511 -18.39 -19.74 4.94
N VAL A 512 -18.92 -19.22 3.83
CA VAL A 512 -18.22 -19.25 2.54
C VAL A 512 -17.07 -18.23 2.55
N GLN A 513 -15.88 -18.71 2.22
CA GLN A 513 -14.69 -17.87 2.14
C GLN A 513 -14.86 -16.75 1.10
N GLY A 514 -14.48 -15.52 1.46
CA GLY A 514 -14.64 -14.34 0.59
C GLY A 514 -16.05 -13.74 0.58
N TRP A 515 -17.01 -14.32 1.30
CA TRP A 515 -18.39 -13.82 1.33
C TRP A 515 -18.54 -12.39 1.83
N SER A 516 -17.75 -11.98 2.83
CA SER A 516 -17.72 -10.59 3.31
C SER A 516 -17.32 -9.61 2.20
N ALA A 517 -16.45 -10.02 1.29
CA ALA A 517 -16.02 -9.21 0.16
C ALA A 517 -17.17 -9.03 -0.85
N VAL A 518 -17.89 -10.11 -1.17
CA VAL A 518 -19.09 -10.08 -2.04
C VAL A 518 -20.14 -9.10 -1.51
N LEU A 519 -20.46 -9.18 -0.21
CA LEU A 519 -21.40 -8.25 0.43
C LEU A 519 -20.93 -6.80 0.35
N ALA A 520 -19.64 -6.55 0.57
CA ALA A 520 -19.06 -5.22 0.49
C ALA A 520 -19.12 -4.65 -0.94
N ILE A 521 -18.71 -5.44 -1.95
CA ILE A 521 -18.79 -5.07 -3.37
C ILE A 521 -20.20 -4.61 -3.71
N HIS A 522 -21.21 -5.42 -3.40
CA HIS A 522 -22.59 -5.10 -3.76
C HIS A 522 -23.14 -3.90 -3.00
N ARG A 523 -22.78 -3.74 -1.72
CA ARG A 523 -23.14 -2.55 -0.93
C ARG A 523 -22.58 -1.27 -1.55
N PHE A 524 -21.31 -1.27 -1.95
CA PHE A 524 -20.67 -0.10 -2.56
C PHE A 524 -21.21 0.17 -3.97
N LEU A 525 -21.43 -0.87 -4.78
CA LEU A 525 -22.08 -0.71 -6.08
C LEU A 525 -23.50 -0.12 -5.96
N ALA A 526 -24.29 -0.56 -4.97
CA ALA A 526 -25.60 0.04 -4.69
C ALA A 526 -25.47 1.51 -4.30
N LYS A 527 -24.56 1.86 -3.37
CA LYS A 527 -24.29 3.25 -2.97
C LYS A 527 -23.91 4.13 -4.17
N LEU A 528 -23.04 3.64 -5.06
CA LEU A 528 -22.69 4.35 -6.30
C LEU A 528 -23.89 4.58 -7.22
N THR A 529 -24.87 3.68 -7.21
CA THR A 529 -26.05 3.75 -8.07
C THR A 529 -27.15 4.64 -7.47
N THR A 530 -27.22 4.74 -6.14
CA THR A 530 -28.30 5.45 -5.43
C THR A 530 -27.88 6.82 -4.88
N ALA A 531 -26.62 7.22 -5.06
CA ALA A 531 -26.10 8.49 -4.52
C ALA A 531 -26.25 9.65 -5.52
N SER A 532 -27.28 10.48 -5.32
CA SER A 532 -27.24 11.91 -5.66
C SER A 532 -28.27 12.68 -4.83
N GLU A 533 -27.93 13.92 -4.51
CA GLU A 533 -28.57 14.85 -3.58
C GLU A 533 -30.09 15.04 -3.83
N ALA A 534 -30.81 15.13 -2.71
CA ALA A 534 -32.13 15.72 -2.51
C ALA A 534 -32.86 16.27 -3.76
N SER A 535 -33.75 15.48 -4.36
CA SER A 535 -35.14 15.89 -4.73
C SER A 535 -35.83 14.93 -5.70
N GLU A 536 -35.09 14.10 -6.45
CA GLU A 536 -35.69 13.13 -7.40
C GLU A 536 -35.17 11.71 -7.14
N ARG A 537 -36.10 10.73 -7.18
CA ARG A 537 -35.79 9.29 -7.12
C ARG A 537 -35.10 8.84 -8.42
N SER A 538 -33.90 9.34 -8.66
CA SER A 538 -33.10 9.01 -9.84
C SER A 538 -31.95 8.07 -9.47
N PHE A 539 -31.69 7.12 -10.38
CA PHE A 539 -30.60 6.14 -10.23
C PHE A 539 -29.46 6.53 -11.18
N ASP A 540 -28.24 6.58 -10.65
CA ASP A 540 -27.03 6.82 -11.46
C ASP A 540 -26.48 5.51 -12.03
N TRP A 541 -27.16 5.01 -13.06
CA TRP A 541 -26.69 3.84 -13.81
C TRP A 541 -25.41 4.10 -14.59
N SER A 542 -25.13 5.36 -14.93
CA SER A 542 -23.94 5.73 -15.69
C SER A 542 -22.67 5.47 -14.89
N SER A 543 -22.62 5.91 -13.63
CA SER A 543 -21.51 5.62 -12.72
C SER A 543 -21.31 4.11 -12.54
N ARG A 544 -22.40 3.35 -12.33
CA ARG A 544 -22.33 1.88 -12.20
C ARG A 544 -21.77 1.23 -13.45
N ALA A 545 -22.21 1.64 -14.63
CA ALA A 545 -21.78 1.08 -15.91
C ALA A 545 -20.28 1.27 -16.14
N VAL A 546 -19.78 2.49 -15.94
CA VAL A 546 -18.36 2.84 -16.12
C VAL A 546 -17.49 2.11 -15.10
N VAL A 547 -17.93 2.02 -13.84
CA VAL A 547 -17.21 1.27 -12.80
C VAL A 547 -17.16 -0.22 -13.12
N MET A 548 -18.27 -0.84 -13.51
CA MET A 548 -18.28 -2.27 -13.88
C MET A 548 -17.43 -2.55 -15.12
N GLN A 549 -17.36 -1.63 -16.07
CA GLN A 549 -16.44 -1.68 -17.20
C GLN A 549 -14.98 -1.65 -16.74
N ALA A 550 -14.62 -0.70 -15.87
CA ALA A 550 -13.27 -0.62 -15.32
C ALA A 550 -12.88 -1.89 -14.55
N LEU A 551 -13.80 -2.43 -13.74
CA LEU A 551 -13.59 -3.68 -13.01
C LEU A 551 -13.36 -4.87 -13.93
N ARG A 552 -14.19 -5.06 -14.98
CA ARG A 552 -13.97 -6.13 -15.96
C ARG A 552 -12.64 -5.98 -16.68
N ARG A 553 -12.35 -4.78 -17.22
CA ARG A 553 -11.08 -4.49 -17.90
C ARG A 553 -9.88 -4.72 -16.99
N GLY A 554 -10.01 -4.41 -15.69
CA GLY A 554 -8.97 -4.59 -14.70
C GLY A 554 -8.74 -6.05 -14.32
N VAL A 555 -9.79 -6.74 -13.89
CA VAL A 555 -9.73 -8.11 -13.36
C VAL A 555 -9.44 -9.14 -14.45
N LEU A 556 -9.87 -8.89 -15.69
CA LEU A 556 -9.71 -9.82 -16.82
C LEU A 556 -8.43 -9.56 -17.63
N ARG A 557 -7.44 -8.86 -17.06
CA ARG A 557 -6.09 -8.74 -17.62
C ARG A 557 -5.35 -10.07 -17.57
N ASP A 558 -4.46 -10.30 -18.53
CA ASP A 558 -3.67 -11.52 -18.64
C ASP A 558 -2.92 -11.85 -17.36
N SER A 559 -2.24 -10.86 -16.78
CA SER A 559 -1.48 -11.03 -15.54
C SER A 559 -2.34 -11.49 -14.36
N ILE A 560 -3.59 -11.03 -14.26
CA ILE A 560 -4.52 -11.47 -13.21
C ILE A 560 -5.12 -12.83 -13.56
N LEU A 561 -5.56 -13.04 -14.80
CA LEU A 561 -6.10 -14.33 -15.25
C LEU A 561 -5.09 -15.46 -15.07
N LEU A 562 -3.84 -15.27 -15.51
CA LEU A 562 -2.75 -16.25 -15.34
C LEU A 562 -2.44 -16.51 -13.87
N ARG A 563 -2.70 -15.55 -12.96
CA ARG A 563 -2.57 -15.77 -11.52
C ARG A 563 -3.69 -16.62 -10.93
N LEU A 564 -4.91 -16.46 -11.45
CA LEU A 564 -6.09 -17.20 -11.02
C LEU A 564 -6.12 -18.62 -11.63
N LEU A 565 -5.47 -18.84 -12.77
CA LEU A 565 -5.41 -20.14 -13.42
C LEU A 565 -4.44 -21.12 -12.72
N PRO A 566 -4.79 -22.42 -12.69
CA PRO A 566 -3.96 -23.48 -12.14
C PRO A 566 -2.76 -23.78 -13.06
N GLU A 567 -1.69 -24.35 -12.51
CA GLU A 567 -0.49 -24.71 -13.27
C GLU A 567 -0.60 -26.01 -14.09
N ARG A 568 -1.71 -26.78 -13.96
CA ARG A 568 -1.87 -28.09 -14.63
C ARG A 568 -3.10 -28.17 -15.53
N THR A 569 -2.90 -28.84 -16.66
CA THR A 569 -3.84 -29.33 -17.68
C THR A 569 -4.93 -30.30 -17.17
N GLU A 570 -5.01 -30.58 -15.87
CA GLU A 570 -5.89 -31.60 -15.28
C GLU A 570 -7.33 -31.13 -15.03
N LEU A 571 -7.61 -29.82 -15.06
CA LEU A 571 -8.98 -29.31 -15.00
C LEU A 571 -9.53 -29.14 -16.42
N GLY A 572 -10.44 -30.03 -16.81
CA GLY A 572 -11.18 -29.91 -18.06
C GLY A 572 -11.78 -28.51 -18.21
N GLN A 573 -11.70 -27.95 -19.42
CA GLN A 573 -12.11 -26.57 -19.75
C GLN A 573 -13.56 -26.21 -19.35
N GLN A 574 -14.37 -27.22 -19.06
CA GLN A 574 -15.78 -27.11 -18.67
C GLN A 574 -15.98 -26.41 -17.31
N HIS A 575 -15.06 -26.53 -16.35
CA HIS A 575 -15.21 -25.98 -14.99
C HIS A 575 -14.43 -24.68 -14.76
N TRP A 576 -13.94 -24.04 -15.83
CA TRP A 576 -13.14 -22.82 -15.70
C TRP A 576 -13.93 -21.67 -15.05
N GLY A 577 -15.24 -21.62 -15.26
CA GLY A 577 -16.08 -20.59 -14.65
C GLY A 577 -16.11 -20.66 -13.13
N GLU A 578 -16.38 -21.84 -12.59
CA GLU A 578 -16.40 -22.09 -11.14
C GLU A 578 -15.02 -21.85 -10.54
N LEU A 579 -13.98 -22.40 -11.16
CA LEU A 579 -12.61 -22.27 -10.69
C LEU A 579 -12.15 -20.79 -10.63
N LEU A 580 -12.43 -20.01 -11.67
CA LEU A 580 -12.07 -18.58 -11.69
C LEU A 580 -12.81 -17.81 -10.61
N ALA A 581 -14.10 -18.09 -10.39
CA ALA A 581 -14.90 -17.46 -9.34
C ALA A 581 -14.40 -17.85 -7.93
N GLU A 582 -14.10 -19.12 -7.69
CA GLU A 582 -13.52 -19.61 -6.43
C GLU A 582 -12.17 -18.95 -6.15
N ARG A 583 -11.27 -18.92 -7.13
CA ARG A 583 -9.94 -18.32 -6.99
C ARG A 583 -9.98 -16.81 -6.80
N PHE A 584 -10.99 -16.14 -7.37
CA PHE A 584 -11.19 -14.70 -7.19
C PHE A 584 -11.60 -14.36 -5.75
N LEU A 585 -12.37 -15.23 -5.09
CA LEU A 585 -12.81 -15.11 -3.70
C LEU A 585 -11.81 -15.68 -2.68
N ALA A 586 -10.94 -16.61 -3.10
CA ALA A 586 -9.92 -17.18 -2.24
C ALA A 586 -8.80 -16.16 -1.92
N PRO A 587 -8.17 -16.25 -0.73
CA PRO A 587 -7.01 -15.44 -0.39
C PRO A 587 -5.88 -15.64 -1.40
N LEU A 588 -5.21 -14.54 -1.75
CA LEU A 588 -4.03 -14.61 -2.61
C LEU A 588 -2.86 -15.30 -1.88
N PRO A 589 -1.89 -15.89 -2.61
CA PRO A 589 -0.75 -16.55 -2.00
C PRO A 589 -0.05 -15.66 -0.96
N GLY A 590 0.12 -16.17 0.27
CA GLY A 590 0.80 -15.46 1.37
C GLY A 590 0.03 -14.25 1.93
N GLN A 591 -1.27 -14.13 1.65
CA GLN A 591 -2.09 -12.99 2.04
C GLN A 591 -3.42 -13.43 2.67
N VAL A 592 -4.04 -12.49 3.39
CA VAL A 592 -5.38 -12.65 3.96
C VAL A 592 -6.44 -12.17 2.99
N GLU A 593 -6.16 -11.10 2.22
CA GLU A 593 -7.08 -10.53 1.24
C GLU A 593 -7.12 -11.36 -0.06
N SER A 594 -8.33 -11.54 -0.59
CA SER A 594 -8.61 -12.05 -1.94
C SER A 594 -8.58 -10.93 -2.99
N MET A 595 -8.74 -11.28 -4.26
CA MET A 595 -8.94 -10.27 -5.31
C MET A 595 -10.29 -9.54 -5.13
N ALA A 596 -11.32 -10.24 -4.66
CA ALA A 596 -12.60 -9.62 -4.32
C ALA A 596 -12.48 -8.59 -3.18
N ASP A 597 -11.69 -8.87 -2.14
CA ASP A 597 -11.45 -7.91 -1.05
C ASP A 597 -10.79 -6.63 -1.57
N ARG A 598 -9.84 -6.79 -2.48
CA ARG A 598 -9.15 -5.67 -3.14
C ARG A 598 -10.11 -4.82 -3.98
N VAL A 599 -11.03 -5.46 -4.69
CA VAL A 599 -12.10 -4.76 -5.44
C VAL A 599 -13.08 -4.07 -4.50
N ALA A 600 -13.43 -4.68 -3.37
CA ALA A 600 -14.28 -4.04 -2.36
C ALA A 600 -13.65 -2.76 -1.80
N VAL A 601 -12.35 -2.77 -1.48
CA VAL A 601 -11.60 -1.60 -1.01
C VAL A 601 -11.54 -0.50 -2.08
N PHE A 602 -11.38 -0.86 -3.35
CA PHE A 602 -11.42 0.10 -4.45
C PHE A 602 -12.79 0.77 -4.61
N LEU A 603 -13.87 -0.01 -4.48
CA LEU A 603 -15.23 0.52 -4.54
C LEU A 603 -15.55 1.42 -3.34
N ASP A 604 -15.04 1.08 -2.16
CA ASP A 604 -15.09 1.94 -0.97
C ASP A 604 -14.41 3.29 -1.25
N ASP A 605 -13.21 3.27 -1.85
CA ASP A 605 -12.49 4.49 -2.23
C ASP A 605 -13.28 5.35 -3.23
N LEU A 606 -13.91 4.74 -4.23
CA LEU A 606 -14.75 5.45 -5.20
C LEU A 606 -15.98 6.09 -4.54
N VAL A 607 -16.62 5.39 -3.60
CA VAL A 607 -17.78 5.91 -2.84
C VAL A 607 -17.35 7.05 -1.93
N ALA A 608 -16.18 6.94 -1.28
CA ALA A 608 -15.64 7.96 -0.39
C ALA A 608 -15.15 9.21 -1.14
N ALA A 609 -14.71 9.07 -2.40
CA ALA A 609 -14.27 10.18 -3.23
C ALA A 609 -15.43 11.11 -3.62
N SER A 610 -15.16 12.42 -3.62
CA SER A 610 -16.13 13.45 -4.00
C SER A 610 -16.31 13.56 -5.52
N GLY A 611 -17.46 14.12 -5.92
CA GLY A 611 -17.80 14.40 -7.31
C GLY A 611 -18.44 13.22 -8.06
N ASN A 612 -18.57 13.34 -9.38
CA ASN A 612 -19.17 12.34 -10.26
C ASN A 612 -18.09 11.60 -11.07
N VAL A 613 -18.37 10.35 -11.43
CA VAL A 613 -17.49 9.54 -12.30
C VAL A 613 -17.33 10.15 -13.70
N ASN A 614 -18.35 10.81 -14.21
CA ASN A 614 -18.39 11.29 -15.59
C ASN A 614 -17.77 12.69 -15.78
N ASN A 615 -17.47 13.41 -14.69
CA ASN A 615 -16.98 14.78 -14.76
C ASN A 615 -15.45 14.83 -14.70
N PRO A 616 -14.76 15.24 -15.79
CA PRO A 616 -13.32 15.44 -15.77
C PRO A 616 -12.97 16.58 -14.79
N GLY A 617 -12.22 16.25 -13.73
CA GLY A 617 -11.83 17.19 -12.67
C GLY A 617 -12.27 16.74 -11.27
N ASP A 618 -13.23 15.83 -11.18
CA ASP A 618 -13.68 15.28 -9.90
C ASP A 618 -12.72 14.19 -9.38
N ALA A 619 -12.59 14.09 -8.05
CA ALA A 619 -11.71 13.11 -7.42
C ALA A 619 -12.10 11.67 -7.79
N ARG A 620 -13.41 11.38 -7.82
CA ARG A 620 -13.94 10.08 -8.22
C ARG A 620 -13.60 9.74 -9.68
N HIS A 621 -13.71 10.70 -10.59
CA HIS A 621 -13.30 10.51 -11.99
C HIS A 621 -11.80 10.21 -12.08
N SER A 622 -10.94 10.93 -11.34
CA SER A 622 -9.49 10.71 -11.35
C SER A 622 -9.10 9.29 -10.93
N ILE A 623 -9.68 8.79 -9.84
CA ILE A 623 -9.44 7.40 -9.36
C ILE A 623 -9.84 6.39 -10.43
N LEU A 624 -11.00 6.57 -11.06
CA LEU A 624 -11.48 5.63 -12.08
C LEU A 624 -10.67 5.73 -13.37
N ASN A 625 -10.35 6.94 -13.83
CA ASN A 625 -9.54 7.16 -15.02
C ASN A 625 -8.13 6.58 -14.87
N ALA A 626 -7.60 6.55 -13.64
CA ALA A 626 -6.33 5.87 -13.36
C ALA A 626 -6.37 4.35 -13.56
N THR A 627 -7.56 3.72 -13.61
CA THR A 627 -7.67 2.30 -14.01
C THR A 627 -7.59 2.11 -15.53
N ARG A 628 -7.82 3.18 -16.30
CA ARG A 628 -7.84 3.23 -17.77
C ARG A 628 -6.48 3.63 -18.38
N LEU A 629 -5.39 3.44 -17.63
CA LEU A 629 -4.04 3.86 -18.05
C LEU A 629 -3.69 3.32 -19.44
N ARG A 630 -3.73 4.19 -20.45
CA ARG A 630 -3.19 3.94 -21.79
C ARG A 630 -1.69 3.63 -21.64
N GLY A 631 -1.24 2.49 -22.13
CA GLY A 631 0.18 2.12 -22.05
C GLY A 631 0.66 1.67 -20.66
N ALA A 632 -0.25 1.28 -19.76
CA ALA A 632 0.12 0.82 -18.42
C ALA A 632 1.17 -0.29 -18.45
N THR A 633 2.23 -0.11 -17.66
CA THR A 633 3.29 -1.10 -17.46
C THR A 633 3.22 -1.64 -16.03
N PHE A 634 3.70 -2.87 -15.82
CA PHE A 634 3.81 -3.46 -14.48
C PHE A 634 4.68 -2.62 -13.54
N VAL A 635 5.68 -1.96 -14.10
CA VAL A 635 6.71 -1.20 -13.40
C VAL A 635 6.70 0.24 -13.90
N ALA A 636 6.12 1.14 -13.10
CA ALA A 636 6.13 2.56 -13.39
C ALA A 636 7.31 3.26 -12.72
N LEU A 637 7.95 4.19 -13.44
CA LEU A 637 8.97 5.07 -12.92
C LEU A 637 8.43 6.50 -12.87
N VAL A 638 8.55 7.15 -11.72
CA VAL A 638 8.25 8.58 -11.56
C VAL A 638 9.54 9.33 -11.23
N ASP A 639 9.97 10.16 -12.17
CA ASP A 639 11.14 11.02 -12.07
C ASP A 639 10.81 12.51 -12.23
N GLY A 640 11.82 13.37 -12.08
CA GLY A 640 11.69 14.83 -12.22
C GLY A 640 11.24 15.30 -13.61
N SER A 641 11.33 14.43 -14.63
CA SER A 641 10.92 14.74 -16.00
C SER A 641 9.50 14.28 -16.33
N THR A 642 8.87 13.49 -15.46
CA THR A 642 7.48 13.04 -15.62
C THR A 642 6.53 14.22 -15.42
N ASP A 643 5.62 14.47 -16.35
CA ASP A 643 4.62 15.54 -16.24
C ASP A 643 3.66 15.32 -15.06
N SER A 644 3.04 16.39 -14.55
CA SER A 644 2.21 16.32 -13.34
C SER A 644 0.99 15.42 -13.52
N GLU A 645 0.36 15.47 -14.70
CA GLU A 645 -0.87 14.74 -14.97
C GLU A 645 -0.61 13.22 -15.05
N THR A 646 0.42 12.80 -15.78
CA THR A 646 0.87 11.41 -15.84
C THR A 646 1.29 10.91 -14.46
N ARG A 647 1.99 11.74 -13.68
CA ARG A 647 2.39 11.41 -12.32
C ARG A 647 1.19 11.15 -11.40
N GLU A 648 0.22 12.06 -11.39
CA GLU A 648 -1.00 11.92 -10.60
C GLU A 648 -1.77 10.66 -11.00
N ARG A 649 -1.89 10.39 -12.31
CA ARG A 649 -2.51 9.16 -12.83
C ARG A 649 -1.77 7.89 -12.40
N ILE A 650 -0.43 7.87 -12.44
CA ILE A 650 0.38 6.72 -11.98
C ILE A 650 0.18 6.48 -10.49
N PHE A 651 0.18 7.53 -9.67
CA PHE A 651 -0.03 7.41 -8.22
C PHE A 651 -1.45 6.95 -7.90
N ALA A 652 -2.46 7.53 -8.54
CA ALA A 652 -3.84 7.09 -8.41
C ALA A 652 -3.98 5.60 -8.81
N GLY A 653 -3.36 5.20 -9.93
CA GLY A 653 -3.36 3.81 -10.41
C GLY A 653 -2.70 2.84 -9.42
N PHE A 654 -1.55 3.23 -8.86
CA PHE A 654 -0.86 2.45 -7.83
C PHE A 654 -1.72 2.30 -6.56
N SER A 655 -2.53 3.29 -6.24
CA SER A 655 -3.50 3.26 -5.13
C SER A 655 -4.80 2.50 -5.45
N THR A 656 -4.95 1.93 -6.64
CA THR A 656 -6.00 0.95 -6.97
C THR A 656 -5.45 -0.48 -6.85
N PRO A 657 -6.28 -1.54 -6.90
CA PRO A 657 -5.79 -2.92 -6.88
C PRO A 657 -5.18 -3.39 -8.21
N LEU A 658 -5.15 -2.53 -9.22
CA LEU A 658 -4.69 -2.83 -10.59
C LEU A 658 -3.26 -2.32 -10.83
N LEU A 659 -2.93 -1.85 -12.03
CA LEU A 659 -1.60 -1.37 -12.40
C LEU A 659 -1.33 0.09 -11.96
N PRO A 660 -0.05 0.48 -11.80
CA PRO A 660 1.12 -0.40 -11.75
C PRO A 660 1.19 -1.19 -10.44
N GLU A 661 1.90 -2.31 -10.46
CA GLU A 661 2.15 -3.14 -9.26
C GLU A 661 3.50 -2.82 -8.61
N VAL A 662 4.47 -2.37 -9.40
CA VAL A 662 5.75 -1.87 -8.91
C VAL A 662 5.85 -0.39 -9.26
N LEU A 663 6.07 0.44 -8.24
CA LEU A 663 6.26 1.88 -8.43
C LEU A 663 7.66 2.26 -7.93
N ILE A 664 8.46 2.81 -8.84
CA ILE A 664 9.80 3.33 -8.54
C ILE A 664 9.72 4.85 -8.52
N CYS A 665 10.06 5.45 -7.39
CA CYS A 665 10.01 6.90 -7.18
C CYS A 665 11.40 7.46 -6.86
N THR A 666 11.71 8.57 -7.54
CA THR A 666 12.83 9.44 -7.16
C THR A 666 12.41 10.43 -6.07
N SER A 667 13.11 11.56 -5.92
CA SER A 667 12.77 12.61 -4.94
C SER A 667 11.38 13.23 -5.15
N VAL A 668 10.78 13.06 -6.33
CA VAL A 668 9.46 13.63 -6.68
C VAL A 668 8.30 13.00 -5.91
N GLY A 669 8.44 11.77 -5.42
CA GLY A 669 7.41 11.06 -4.64
C GLY A 669 7.46 11.31 -3.13
N GLN A 670 8.23 12.30 -2.66
CA GLN A 670 8.49 12.47 -1.22
C GLN A 670 7.39 13.25 -0.49
N GLU A 671 6.55 14.02 -1.19
CA GLU A 671 5.55 14.92 -0.58
C GLU A 671 4.13 14.70 -1.15
N GLY A 672 3.10 14.94 -0.32
CA GLY A 672 1.71 15.13 -0.79
C GLY A 672 0.89 13.93 -1.26
N ILE A 673 1.39 12.68 -1.23
CA ILE A 673 0.66 11.52 -1.80
C ILE A 673 0.39 10.37 -0.83
N ASP A 674 -0.66 9.59 -1.15
CA ASP A 674 -1.19 8.48 -0.37
C ASP A 674 -1.17 7.18 -1.18
N LEU A 675 -0.28 6.26 -0.78
CA LEU A 675 -0.01 5.00 -1.50
C LEU A 675 -0.27 3.76 -0.62
N HIS A 676 -1.05 3.93 0.45
CA HIS A 676 -1.21 2.97 1.54
C HIS A 676 -2.30 1.92 1.32
N ARG A 677 -3.26 2.16 0.42
CA ARG A 677 -4.47 1.34 0.29
C ARG A 677 -4.17 -0.11 -0.14
N HIS A 678 -3.24 -0.33 -1.07
CA HIS A 678 -2.92 -1.68 -1.60
C HIS A 678 -1.44 -2.08 -1.52
N CYS A 679 -0.60 -1.27 -0.87
CA CYS A 679 0.83 -1.55 -0.69
C CYS A 679 1.13 -1.84 0.79
N ARG A 680 2.02 -2.82 1.04
CA ARG A 680 2.61 -3.10 2.37
C ARG A 680 4.12 -3.33 2.32
N ARG A 681 4.75 -3.04 1.19
CA ARG A 681 6.20 -3.21 0.96
C ARG A 681 6.82 -1.92 0.47
N VAL A 682 7.80 -1.41 1.21
CA VAL A 682 8.56 -0.22 0.85
C VAL A 682 10.03 -0.57 0.81
N VAL A 683 10.74 -0.28 -0.28
CA VAL A 683 12.17 -0.51 -0.42
C VAL A 683 12.88 0.83 -0.55
N HIS A 684 13.73 1.16 0.40
CA HIS A 684 14.62 2.32 0.33
C HIS A 684 15.92 1.90 -0.34
N TYR A 685 15.90 1.82 -1.68
CA TYR A 685 17.04 1.35 -2.46
C TYR A 685 18.28 2.22 -2.24
N ASP A 686 18.11 3.53 -2.26
CA ASP A 686 19.16 4.48 -1.90
C ASP A 686 18.85 5.08 -0.52
N LEU A 687 19.82 5.04 0.39
CA LEU A 687 19.69 5.55 1.75
C LEU A 687 19.73 7.08 1.79
N ALA A 688 18.88 7.67 2.62
CA ALA A 688 18.93 9.09 2.94
C ALA A 688 19.86 9.33 4.14
N TRP A 689 20.50 10.50 4.21
CA TRP A 689 21.29 10.90 5.39
C TRP A 689 20.45 11.35 6.60
N ASN A 690 19.15 11.57 6.39
CA ASN A 690 18.23 12.09 7.38
C ASN A 690 17.13 11.03 7.67
N PRO A 691 17.05 10.49 8.90
CA PRO A 691 16.01 9.55 9.31
C PRO A 691 14.58 10.05 9.04
N ALA A 692 14.35 11.36 9.19
CA ALA A 692 13.03 11.94 8.96
C ALA A 692 12.54 11.75 7.51
N VAL A 693 13.46 11.72 6.54
CA VAL A 693 13.12 11.47 5.13
C VAL A 693 12.70 10.01 4.94
N LEU A 694 13.38 9.07 5.61
CA LEU A 694 13.01 7.66 5.59
C LEU A 694 11.62 7.46 6.20
N GLU A 695 11.35 8.10 7.34
CA GLU A 695 10.06 8.01 8.03
C GLU A 695 8.93 8.64 7.21
N GLN A 696 9.13 9.81 6.61
CA GLN A 696 8.13 10.46 5.74
C GLN A 696 7.75 9.59 4.55
N ARG A 697 8.74 8.90 3.96
CA ARG A 697 8.56 7.98 2.84
C ARG A 697 7.82 6.71 3.26
N THR A 698 8.22 6.09 4.36
CA THR A 698 7.50 4.94 4.93
C THR A 698 6.07 5.33 5.29
N GLY A 699 5.86 6.54 5.81
CA GLY A 699 4.56 7.12 6.11
C GLY A 699 3.63 7.30 4.90
N ARG A 700 4.12 7.18 3.66
CA ARG A 700 3.27 7.13 2.46
C ARG A 700 2.41 5.86 2.41
N VAL A 701 2.91 4.79 3.01
CA VAL A 701 2.27 3.47 3.09
C VAL A 701 1.77 3.17 4.52
N ASP A 702 2.45 3.68 5.55
CA ASP A 702 2.02 3.50 6.94
C ASP A 702 0.95 4.51 7.38
N ARG A 703 -0.30 4.29 6.95
CA ARG A 703 -1.45 5.14 7.29
C ARG A 703 -2.64 4.37 7.84
N ILE A 704 -3.57 5.06 8.48
CA ILE A 704 -4.84 4.44 8.94
C ILE A 704 -5.56 3.88 7.71
N GLY A 705 -6.12 2.67 7.83
CA GLY A 705 -6.78 2.00 6.72
C GLY A 705 -5.84 1.45 5.63
N SER A 706 -4.52 1.41 5.88
CA SER A 706 -3.57 0.75 4.97
C SER A 706 -3.83 -0.75 4.85
N LYS A 707 -3.29 -1.34 3.78
CA LYS A 707 -3.34 -2.80 3.57
C LYS A 707 -2.88 -3.57 4.82
N THR A 708 -1.76 -3.14 5.42
CA THR A 708 -1.23 -3.76 6.63
C THR A 708 -2.23 -3.72 7.79
N PHE A 709 -2.89 -2.59 8.05
CA PHE A 709 -3.88 -2.53 9.15
C PHE A 709 -5.05 -3.48 8.89
N ARG A 710 -5.63 -3.45 7.68
CA ARG A 710 -6.79 -4.29 7.34
C ARG A 710 -6.47 -5.78 7.43
N GLU A 711 -5.32 -6.21 6.91
CA GLU A 711 -4.93 -7.62 6.99
C GLU A 711 -4.61 -8.07 8.43
N ARG A 712 -4.03 -7.18 9.25
CA ARG A 712 -3.77 -7.47 10.67
C ARG A 712 -5.03 -7.57 11.51
N ASP A 713 -6.05 -6.76 11.22
CA ASP A 713 -7.33 -6.79 11.92
C ASP A 713 -8.11 -8.07 11.60
N ARG A 714 -7.94 -8.62 10.39
CA ARG A 714 -8.56 -9.88 9.96
C ARG A 714 -7.76 -11.13 10.33
N SER A 715 -6.47 -10.99 10.63
CA SER A 715 -5.58 -12.12 10.93
C SER A 715 -5.50 -12.40 12.43
N THR A 716 -5.60 -13.67 12.82
CA THR A 716 -5.40 -14.12 14.20
C THR A 716 -3.91 -14.17 14.56
N GLU A 717 -3.09 -15.03 13.93
CA GLU A 717 -1.61 -15.03 13.94
C GLU A 717 -1.08 -16.01 12.85
N PRO A 718 0.11 -15.81 12.24
CA PRO A 718 1.03 -14.68 12.41
C PRO A 718 0.49 -13.43 11.71
N LYS A 719 0.47 -12.30 12.42
CA LYS A 719 0.00 -11.04 11.83
C LYS A 719 0.97 -10.51 10.77
N PRO A 720 0.48 -10.04 9.61
CA PRO A 720 1.34 -9.47 8.57
C PRO A 720 1.99 -8.16 9.02
N PHE A 721 3.14 -7.86 8.43
CA PHE A 721 3.92 -6.66 8.72
C PHE A 721 3.90 -5.68 7.54
N LEU A 722 4.14 -4.40 7.83
CA LEU A 722 4.63 -3.44 6.85
C LEU A 722 6.13 -3.71 6.68
N GLU A 723 6.51 -4.29 5.54
CA GLU A 723 7.90 -4.60 5.23
C GLU A 723 8.62 -3.36 4.72
N VAL A 724 9.71 -3.00 5.39
CA VAL A 724 10.55 -1.84 5.05
C VAL A 724 11.96 -2.31 4.72
N GLY A 725 12.25 -2.47 3.44
CA GLY A 725 13.55 -2.86 2.92
C GLY A 725 14.57 -1.73 2.98
N VAL A 726 15.74 -2.03 3.54
CA VAL A 726 16.90 -1.13 3.61
C VAL A 726 18.14 -1.89 3.14
N PRO A 727 18.21 -2.23 1.84
CA PRO A 727 19.33 -2.99 1.28
C PRO A 727 20.60 -2.13 1.23
N PHE A 728 21.73 -2.67 1.69
CA PHE A 728 23.03 -2.00 1.65
C PHE A 728 24.15 -3.04 1.57
N LEU A 729 25.28 -2.68 0.94
CA LEU A 729 26.40 -3.58 0.69
C LEU A 729 27.47 -3.50 1.81
N ALA A 730 27.94 -4.65 2.29
CA ALA A 730 29.00 -4.75 3.30
C ALA A 730 30.35 -4.21 2.77
N GLY A 731 31.16 -3.61 3.64
CA GLY A 731 32.50 -3.10 3.30
C GLY A 731 32.51 -1.93 2.33
N THR A 732 31.35 -1.33 2.03
CA THR A 732 31.23 -0.25 1.04
C THR A 732 30.75 1.07 1.65
N TYR A 733 30.62 2.09 0.82
CA TYR A 733 30.04 3.38 1.21
C TYR A 733 28.62 3.26 1.79
N ASP A 734 27.86 2.26 1.33
CA ASP A 734 26.49 2.00 1.74
C ASP A 734 26.39 1.62 3.23
N GLU A 735 27.31 0.78 3.72
CA GLU A 735 27.39 0.40 5.14
C GLU A 735 27.68 1.60 6.04
N ARG A 736 28.68 2.42 5.67
CA ARG A 736 28.96 3.67 6.39
C ARG A 736 27.76 4.62 6.42
N MET A 737 27.04 4.75 5.31
CA MET A 737 25.82 5.56 5.25
C MET A 737 24.74 5.00 6.18
N TYR A 738 24.57 3.69 6.20
CA TYR A 738 23.60 3.00 7.04
C TYR A 738 23.91 3.22 8.53
N GLU A 739 25.16 3.04 8.95
CA GLU A 739 25.58 3.26 10.34
C GLU A 739 25.28 4.68 10.81
N GLU A 740 25.64 5.69 10.01
CA GLU A 740 25.37 7.09 10.34
C GLU A 740 23.86 7.36 10.39
N LEU A 741 23.09 6.80 9.45
CA LEU A 741 21.63 6.93 9.43
C LEU A 741 21.01 6.31 10.69
N ARG A 742 21.47 5.11 11.09
CA ARG A 742 21.01 4.40 12.29
C ARG A 742 21.31 5.19 13.56
N LEU A 743 22.54 5.70 13.71
CA LEU A 743 22.93 6.52 14.86
C LEU A 743 22.12 7.82 14.95
N ARG A 744 21.83 8.45 13.82
CA ARG A 744 20.95 9.63 13.75
C ARG A 744 19.50 9.28 14.08
N ALA A 745 19.02 8.12 13.63
CA ALA A 745 17.67 7.66 13.93
C ALA A 745 17.51 7.40 15.43
N GLN A 746 18.45 6.69 16.05
CA GLN A 746 18.46 6.48 17.51
C GLN A 746 18.52 7.81 18.26
N SER A 747 19.41 8.73 17.84
CA SER A 747 19.48 10.08 18.44
C SER A 747 18.16 10.84 18.31
N PHE A 748 17.50 10.73 17.16
CA PHE A 748 16.18 11.32 16.92
C PHE A 748 15.09 10.69 17.79
N GLU A 749 15.11 9.37 17.98
CA GLU A 749 14.19 8.66 18.86
C GLU A 749 14.42 9.04 20.33
N VAL A 750 15.66 9.28 20.77
CA VAL A 750 15.94 9.84 22.11
C VAL A 750 15.37 11.25 22.25
N LEU A 751 15.63 12.12 21.28
CA LEU A 751 15.15 13.51 21.26
C LEU A 751 13.63 13.62 21.28
N THR A 752 12.98 12.79 20.46
CA THR A 752 11.53 12.85 20.30
C THR A 752 10.83 11.92 21.28
N GLY A 753 11.53 10.98 21.89
CA GLY A 753 11.07 10.04 22.89
C GLY A 753 10.34 8.80 22.37
N GLY A 754 10.81 8.19 21.28
CA GLY A 754 10.32 6.88 20.82
C GLY A 754 11.19 5.70 21.27
N GLU A 755 11.03 4.55 20.62
CA GLU A 755 11.63 3.27 21.03
C GLU A 755 13.08 3.16 20.57
N LEU A 756 13.95 2.61 21.43
CA LEU A 756 15.37 2.43 21.13
C LEU A 756 15.61 0.99 20.67
N ALA A 757 16.37 0.82 19.60
CA ALA A 757 16.87 -0.48 19.17
C ALA A 757 18.16 -0.79 19.93
N PRO A 758 18.20 -1.80 20.81
CA PRO A 758 19.45 -2.30 21.38
C PRO A 758 20.35 -2.91 20.30
N ASP A 759 21.67 -2.85 20.48
CA ASP A 759 22.59 -3.67 19.70
C ASP A 759 22.52 -5.10 20.24
N HIS A 760 21.63 -5.92 19.71
CA HIS A 760 21.64 -7.35 20.02
C HIS A 760 22.93 -7.96 19.48
N ALA A 761 23.83 -8.34 20.39
CA ALA A 761 25.00 -9.15 20.11
C ALA A 761 24.59 -10.60 19.82
N GLU A 762 23.93 -10.83 18.69
CA GLU A 762 23.78 -12.18 18.12
C GLU A 762 24.15 -12.15 16.63
N GLY A 763 25.46 -12.13 16.42
CA GLY A 763 26.15 -12.40 15.16
C GLY A 763 27.61 -12.59 15.49
N GLN A 764 28.05 -13.84 15.59
CA GLN A 764 29.48 -14.16 15.73
C GLN A 764 30.21 -13.69 14.48
N ASP A 765 30.83 -12.50 14.55
CA ASP A 765 31.84 -12.02 13.60
C ASP A 765 33.21 -12.67 13.89
N ASP A 766 33.24 -13.99 14.07
CA ASP A 766 34.49 -14.74 14.22
C ASP A 766 34.84 -15.42 12.88
N VAL A 767 35.25 -14.61 11.90
CA VAL A 767 36.19 -15.08 10.88
C VAL A 767 37.52 -14.37 11.13
N PRO A 768 38.55 -15.08 11.61
CA PRO A 768 39.87 -14.49 11.75
C PRO A 768 40.37 -14.13 10.34
N ASP A 769 40.78 -12.88 10.14
CA ASP A 769 41.36 -12.29 8.91
C ASP A 769 40.44 -11.43 8.01
N ALA A 770 39.33 -10.89 8.51
CA ALA A 770 38.77 -9.68 7.89
C ALA A 770 39.64 -8.46 8.26
N GLU A 771 40.42 -7.93 7.30
CA GLU A 771 41.16 -6.67 7.44
C GLU A 771 40.20 -5.47 7.49
N GLY A 772 39.64 -5.29 8.68
CA GLY A 772 38.69 -4.25 9.04
C GLY A 772 38.22 -4.58 10.43
N LYS A 773 39.12 -4.48 11.42
CA LYS A 773 38.72 -4.55 12.83
C LYS A 773 37.52 -3.63 12.97
N SER A 774 36.36 -4.25 13.24
CA SER A 774 35.16 -3.56 13.64
C SER A 774 35.57 -2.52 14.67
N ASP A 775 35.38 -1.26 14.33
CA ASP A 775 35.46 -0.22 15.34
C ASP A 775 34.44 -0.67 16.39
N ASN A 776 34.93 -1.04 17.57
CA ASN A 776 34.23 -1.75 18.64
C ASN A 776 33.14 -0.81 19.24
N ARG A 777 32.15 -0.45 18.41
CA ARG A 777 31.11 0.55 18.62
C ARG A 777 29.78 -0.14 18.88
N ALA A 778 29.79 -1.18 19.71
CA ALA A 778 28.58 -1.71 20.30
C ALA A 778 28.08 -0.71 21.34
N LEU A 779 26.88 -0.17 21.16
CA LEU A 779 26.24 0.69 22.15
C LEU A 779 25.72 -0.16 23.31
N ALA A 780 26.08 0.20 24.54
CA ALA A 780 25.54 -0.46 25.72
C ALA A 780 24.01 -0.31 25.79
N GLU A 781 23.28 -1.38 26.07
CA GLU A 781 21.81 -1.32 26.23
C GLU A 781 21.42 -0.39 27.39
N LEU A 782 20.50 0.55 27.15
CA LEU A 782 20.00 1.47 28.17
C LEU A 782 18.82 0.85 28.96
N PRO A 783 18.76 1.01 30.29
CA PRO A 783 17.65 0.52 31.11
C PRO A 783 16.30 1.13 30.70
N PRO A 784 15.19 0.36 30.65
CA PRO A 784 13.88 0.88 30.27
C PRO A 784 13.40 2.09 31.08
N GLU A 785 13.69 2.10 32.39
CA GLU A 785 13.35 3.21 33.29
C GLU A 785 14.14 4.48 32.95
N MET A 786 15.44 4.35 32.72
CA MET A 786 16.30 5.46 32.30
C MET A 786 15.82 6.02 30.96
N VAL A 787 15.46 5.15 30.02
CA VAL A 787 14.89 5.57 28.74
C VAL A 787 13.56 6.31 28.97
N ALA A 788 12.67 5.82 29.83
CA ALA A 788 11.41 6.49 30.14
C ALA A 788 11.61 7.89 30.74
N ASP A 789 12.59 8.04 31.64
CA ASP A 789 12.93 9.31 32.28
C ASP A 789 13.53 10.33 31.32
N LEU A 790 14.44 9.88 30.44
CA LEU A 790 15.13 10.74 29.48
C LEU A 790 14.27 11.17 28.30
N ARG A 791 13.01 10.73 28.20
CA ARG A 791 12.12 11.05 27.09
C ARG A 791 11.44 12.41 27.26
N VAL A 792 11.27 13.11 26.15
CA VAL A 792 10.31 14.22 26.06
C VAL A 792 8.89 13.66 26.11
N ASN A 793 8.10 14.08 27.11
CA ASN A 793 6.73 13.63 27.31
C ASN A 793 5.72 14.67 26.80
N LEU A 794 5.24 14.47 25.58
CA LEU A 794 4.20 15.29 24.94
C LEU A 794 2.83 14.58 24.95
N HIS A 795 2.65 13.57 25.80
CA HIS A 795 1.37 12.86 25.89
C HIS A 795 0.30 13.73 26.57
N VAL A 796 -0.87 13.78 25.93
CA VAL A 796 -2.06 14.49 26.44
C VAL A 796 -3.00 13.53 27.17
N TRP A 797 -2.94 12.22 26.86
CA TRP A 797 -3.70 11.17 27.53
C TRP A 797 -2.79 10.31 28.39
N ASN A 798 -3.14 10.15 29.67
CA ASN A 798 -2.56 9.11 30.51
C ASN A 798 -3.28 7.81 30.17
N ASP A 799 -2.60 6.86 29.54
CA ASP A 799 -3.09 5.49 29.49
C ASP A 799 -3.15 4.98 30.94
N GLY A 800 -4.37 4.74 31.44
CA GLY A 800 -4.64 4.41 32.83
C GLY A 800 -4.07 3.06 33.24
N ASN A 801 -2.77 2.99 33.52
CA ASN A 801 -2.18 1.88 34.25
C ASN A 801 -1.91 2.35 35.70
N PRO A 802 -2.73 1.92 36.68
CA PRO A 802 -2.56 2.34 38.06
C PRO A 802 -1.39 1.57 38.67
N VAL A 803 -0.23 2.21 38.81
CA VAL A 803 0.73 1.80 39.83
C VAL A 803 0.31 2.48 41.12
N SER A 804 0.04 1.65 42.13
CA SER A 804 -0.45 2.07 43.43
C SER A 804 0.54 3.01 44.12
N THR A 805 0.08 4.21 44.50
CA THR A 805 0.39 4.82 45.79
C THR A 805 -0.74 5.77 46.17
N ALA A 806 -1.14 5.68 47.42
CA ALA A 806 -2.34 6.26 48.00
C ALA A 806 -2.29 7.80 48.16
N THR A 807 -3.48 8.31 48.48
CA THR A 807 -3.83 9.62 49.09
C THR A 807 -3.59 10.86 48.23
N ASP A 808 -4.64 11.32 47.53
CA ASP A 808 -5.42 12.46 48.00
C ASP A 808 -6.70 12.63 47.18
N GLY A 809 -7.81 12.84 47.88
CA GLY A 809 -9.14 12.94 47.29
C GLY A 809 -9.43 14.35 46.80
N THR A 810 -9.73 14.50 45.51
CA THR A 810 -10.78 15.41 45.03
C THR A 810 -11.03 15.21 43.54
N THR A 811 -12.25 15.53 43.11
CA THR A 811 -12.73 15.69 41.72
C THR A 811 -13.22 14.46 40.95
N ALA A 812 -14.44 14.04 41.33
CA ALA A 812 -15.44 13.54 40.39
C ALA A 812 -15.91 14.68 39.45
N ALA A 813 -15.57 14.64 38.16
CA ALA A 813 -16.18 15.52 37.14
C ALA A 813 -15.99 15.11 35.66
N ALA A 814 -15.49 13.90 35.32
CA ALA A 814 -15.12 13.58 33.92
C ALA A 814 -15.85 12.39 33.27
N GLN A 815 -16.81 11.75 33.94
CA GLN A 815 -17.55 10.59 33.39
C GLN A 815 -18.92 10.92 32.77
N ALA A 816 -19.24 12.19 32.54
CA ALA A 816 -20.56 12.58 32.02
C ALA A 816 -20.62 12.95 30.53
N SER A 817 -19.52 12.86 29.76
CA SER A 817 -19.49 13.37 28.37
C SER A 817 -19.61 12.31 27.26
N GLU A 818 -19.58 11.01 27.57
CA GLU A 818 -19.49 9.95 26.54
C GLU A 818 -20.83 9.24 26.24
N ALA A 819 -21.92 9.62 26.92
CA ALA A 819 -23.25 9.04 26.73
C ALA A 819 -24.21 9.89 25.86
N ALA A 820 -23.75 11.00 25.24
CA ALA A 820 -24.62 11.96 24.55
C ALA A 820 -24.35 12.14 23.04
N ARG A 821 -23.71 11.16 22.37
CA ARG A 821 -23.53 11.18 20.90
C ARG A 821 -24.00 9.90 20.19
N SER A 822 -24.90 9.15 20.81
CA SER A 822 -25.76 8.17 20.15
C SER A 822 -27.21 8.62 20.31
N GLY A 823 -27.72 9.39 19.34
CA GLY A 823 -29.11 9.84 19.34
C GLY A 823 -29.32 11.17 18.63
N ALA A 824 -29.18 11.17 17.30
CA ALA A 824 -29.91 12.00 16.33
C ALA A 824 -29.54 11.55 14.92
#